data_AF-A0AAF0P9N3-F1
#
_entry.id   AF-A0AAF0P9N3-F1
#
_cell.length_a   1.000
_cell.length_b   1.000
_cell.length_c   1.000
_cell.angle_alpha   90.00
_cell.angle_beta   90.00
_cell.angle_gamma   90.00
#
_symmetry.space_group_name_H-M   'P 1'
#
loop_
_entity.id
_entity.type
_entity.pdbx_description
1 polymer ?
#
loop_
_entity_poly.entity_id
_entity_poly.type
_entity_poly.pdbx_seq_one_letter_code
_entity_poly.pdbx_strand_id
1 'polypeptide(L)'
;MSDRIRVASLFTGAGGLDIGFSTLSEFDVRFHTDIDDIAIDTLRTNAERGSYIDDDAIIERTDITEYDGGDLEPDEVDLVIGGPPCQPFSAAARRSGGFAGADSEDGQLFRAYVKLLERWQPTAFLFENVYGITSDEEDWQMIVDAFENEAGDPGYRLTARTLDAADYGVPQHRARTFIIGVRKDVDEEFRFPRPTHGPDSPADRDLVTAGEALADLDTAGAAEDPTYEITSKHAHLLADIPPGLNYSFYTEKLGHPEPVFGWRSRFSDYLYKADPDRPVRTLKAQPGAASGPFHWENRKFTEAELKRLQAFPDDYVLEGSYGQVVKQIGNSVPPRIAEVLAKAIAEELFGADGYDDVVPMPDGYDLNFRSRKRTSTEEYRRKARERLEELGLWDPRNERSGQQRGLEEYGDSSDDETEPEATRRRATLHYRDHFERERLSYGTAVEPDGAGRTFDTESDVDGATLRVDIERQHGGEGTIEIVLEPDDGIWNGIGSLEVTATGVDLDDVFYVWDIAATDVIERTRYEKFIDVVGHYSTTRLDYSSSLELTGVDAGLVPRTLQFFSRASNCNTEFTLDELGRQLNATHEELVDALRQLRGWRYELRTPATHETMPEGKVLCTYPFPDMNERSHFDSEIELDALETRTN
;
A
#
# COMPACT_ATOMS: atom_id res chain seq x y z
N MET A 1 35.03 -2.36 -34.27
CA MET A 1 33.86 -2.49 -33.40
C MET A 1 33.56 -1.07 -32.97
N SER A 2 32.33 -0.59 -33.15
CA SER A 2 31.92 0.64 -32.49
C SER A 2 32.13 0.43 -30.99
N ASP A 3 32.64 1.43 -30.26
CA ASP A 3 32.68 1.34 -28.80
C ASP A 3 31.23 1.20 -28.29
N ARG A 4 30.98 0.24 -27.37
CA ARG A 4 29.67 0.05 -26.74
C ARG A 4 29.36 1.27 -25.86
N ILE A 5 28.08 1.62 -25.75
CA ILE A 5 27.56 2.65 -24.84
C ILE A 5 27.68 2.13 -23.41
N ARG A 6 28.47 2.80 -22.59
CA ARG A 6 28.81 2.36 -21.23
C ARG A 6 27.77 2.87 -20.25
N VAL A 7 27.16 1.93 -19.53
CA VAL A 7 26.01 2.18 -18.66
C VAL A 7 26.37 1.93 -17.20
N ALA A 8 26.05 2.88 -16.34
CA ALA A 8 26.03 2.70 -14.89
C ALA A 8 24.58 2.58 -14.42
N SER A 9 24.24 1.44 -13.80
CA SER A 9 22.93 1.17 -13.21
C SER A 9 22.96 1.39 -11.70
N LEU A 10 22.15 2.36 -11.26
CA LEU A 10 21.98 2.74 -9.86
C LEU A 10 20.63 2.22 -9.37
N PHE A 11 20.57 1.71 -8.13
CA PHE A 11 19.35 1.08 -7.60
C PHE A 11 18.87 -0.07 -8.49
N THR A 12 19.82 -0.91 -8.90
CA THR A 12 19.62 -1.97 -9.89
C THR A 12 18.56 -3.00 -9.44
N GLY A 13 18.38 -3.19 -8.13
CA GLY A 13 17.61 -4.29 -7.58
C GLY A 13 18.07 -5.63 -8.17
N ALA A 14 17.12 -6.46 -8.58
CA ALA A 14 17.42 -7.73 -9.25
C ALA A 14 17.76 -7.58 -10.75
N GLY A 15 18.12 -6.38 -11.21
CA GLY A 15 18.55 -6.13 -12.59
C GLY A 15 17.42 -6.03 -13.62
N GLY A 16 16.16 -5.86 -13.21
CA GLY A 16 15.03 -5.85 -14.15
C GLY A 16 15.15 -4.76 -15.23
N LEU A 17 15.60 -3.56 -14.86
CA LEU A 17 15.89 -2.49 -15.81
C LEU A 17 17.11 -2.85 -16.67
N ASP A 18 18.16 -3.34 -16.03
CA ASP A 18 19.47 -3.65 -16.61
C ASP A 18 19.38 -4.71 -17.71
N ILE A 19 18.62 -5.79 -17.48
CA ILE A 19 18.39 -6.87 -18.46
C ILE A 19 17.92 -6.28 -19.80
N GLY A 20 17.03 -5.29 -19.78
CA GLY A 20 16.53 -4.65 -21.00
C GLY A 20 17.65 -4.03 -21.83
N PHE A 21 18.60 -3.35 -21.20
CA PHE A 21 19.77 -2.77 -21.87
C PHE A 21 20.77 -3.84 -22.29
N SER A 22 21.05 -4.82 -21.43
CA SER A 22 22.00 -5.90 -21.70
C SER A 22 21.57 -6.84 -22.84
N THR A 23 20.29 -6.84 -23.22
CA THR A 23 19.83 -7.60 -24.40
C THR A 23 20.34 -7.04 -25.73
N LEU A 24 20.80 -5.79 -25.75
CA LEU A 24 21.26 -5.10 -26.95
C LEU A 24 22.78 -5.02 -26.96
N SER A 25 23.38 -5.33 -28.10
CA SER A 25 24.84 -5.38 -28.27
C SER A 25 25.53 -4.01 -28.15
N GLU A 26 24.75 -2.95 -28.28
CA GLU A 26 25.15 -1.55 -28.27
C GLU A 26 25.46 -1.08 -26.86
N PHE A 27 24.84 -1.65 -25.83
CA PHE A 27 25.06 -1.26 -24.44
C PHE A 27 26.03 -2.20 -23.74
N ASP A 28 26.76 -1.64 -22.80
CA ASP A 28 27.68 -2.30 -21.88
C ASP A 28 27.32 -1.84 -20.47
N VAL A 29 26.48 -2.63 -19.77
CA VAL A 29 26.08 -2.31 -18.40
C VAL A 29 27.20 -2.75 -17.47
N ARG A 30 28.12 -1.82 -17.20
CA ARG A 30 29.38 -2.09 -16.52
C ARG A 30 29.30 -2.04 -15.02
N PHE A 31 28.38 -1.25 -14.49
CA PHE A 31 28.31 -0.98 -13.06
C PHE A 31 26.88 -1.16 -12.57
N HIS A 32 26.76 -1.89 -11.47
CA HIS A 32 25.50 -2.22 -10.82
C HIS A 32 25.65 -1.95 -9.33
N THR A 33 24.76 -1.13 -8.76
CA THR A 33 24.77 -0.87 -7.31
C THR A 33 23.40 -0.91 -6.67
N ASP A 34 23.32 -1.62 -5.55
CA ASP A 34 22.16 -1.70 -4.67
C ASP A 34 22.62 -1.93 -3.23
N ILE A 35 21.77 -1.61 -2.26
CA ILE A 35 22.01 -1.85 -0.83
C ILE A 35 21.53 -3.24 -0.40
N ASP A 36 20.59 -3.85 -1.13
CA ASP A 36 19.98 -5.14 -0.79
C ASP A 36 20.93 -6.31 -1.14
N ASP A 37 21.38 -7.02 -0.10
CA ASP A 37 22.33 -8.14 -0.25
C ASP A 37 21.81 -9.22 -1.22
N ILE A 38 20.50 -9.51 -1.21
CA ILE A 38 19.92 -10.59 -2.03
C ILE A 38 19.85 -10.17 -3.50
N ALA A 39 19.53 -8.90 -3.77
CA ALA A 39 19.58 -8.33 -5.10
C ALA A 39 21.01 -8.43 -5.69
N ILE A 40 22.02 -8.09 -4.90
CA ILE A 40 23.43 -8.21 -5.30
C ILE A 40 23.83 -9.67 -5.55
N ASP A 41 23.41 -10.60 -4.70
CA ASP A 41 23.68 -12.03 -4.90
C ASP A 41 23.01 -12.57 -6.18
N THR A 42 21.79 -12.11 -6.48
CA THR A 42 21.10 -12.37 -7.77
C THR A 42 21.93 -11.89 -8.95
N LEU A 43 22.44 -10.65 -8.92
CA LEU A 43 23.24 -10.09 -10.02
C LEU A 43 24.54 -10.88 -10.20
N ARG A 44 25.26 -11.16 -9.12
CA ARG A 44 26.51 -11.95 -9.15
C ARG A 44 26.28 -13.34 -9.73
N THR A 45 25.20 -14.01 -9.33
CA THR A 45 24.85 -15.34 -9.85
C THR A 45 24.59 -15.31 -11.35
N ASN A 46 23.94 -14.26 -11.86
CA ASN A 46 23.70 -14.13 -13.29
C ASN A 46 24.95 -13.71 -14.08
N ALA A 47 25.84 -12.90 -13.48
CA ALA A 47 27.16 -12.58 -14.04
C ALA A 47 28.05 -13.84 -14.16
N GLU A 48 28.13 -14.66 -13.11
CA GLU A 48 28.87 -15.94 -13.14
C GLU A 48 28.34 -16.92 -14.20
N ARG A 49 27.06 -16.81 -14.54
CA ARG A 49 26.40 -17.62 -15.57
C ARG A 49 26.52 -17.01 -16.97
N GLY A 50 27.02 -15.78 -17.09
CA GLY A 50 27.03 -15.01 -18.34
C GLY A 50 25.63 -14.78 -18.91
N SER A 51 24.63 -14.61 -18.03
CA SER A 51 23.21 -14.49 -18.38
C SER A 51 22.75 -13.06 -18.10
N TYR A 52 22.67 -12.23 -19.14
CA TYR A 52 22.22 -10.82 -19.11
C TYR A 52 23.04 -9.85 -18.26
N ILE A 53 23.97 -10.33 -17.44
CA ILE A 53 24.97 -9.53 -16.74
C ILE A 53 26.32 -10.02 -17.24
N ASP A 54 27.18 -9.10 -17.68
CA ASP A 54 28.51 -9.42 -18.18
C ASP A 54 29.39 -9.94 -17.02
N ASP A 55 30.29 -10.89 -17.30
CA ASP A 55 31.08 -11.59 -16.28
C ASP A 55 32.18 -10.72 -15.66
N ASP A 56 32.53 -9.62 -16.32
CA ASP A 56 33.45 -8.57 -15.86
C ASP A 56 32.73 -7.32 -15.33
N ALA A 57 31.40 -7.35 -15.17
CA ALA A 57 30.64 -6.26 -14.59
C ALA A 57 31.04 -5.99 -13.12
N ILE A 58 31.09 -4.70 -12.77
CA ILE A 58 31.33 -4.22 -11.41
C ILE A 58 30.00 -4.24 -10.65
N ILE A 59 29.88 -5.11 -9.64
CA ILE A 59 28.67 -5.30 -8.84
C ILE A 59 28.96 -4.95 -7.38
N GLU A 60 28.55 -3.75 -6.98
CA GLU A 60 28.86 -3.18 -5.67
C GLU A 60 27.64 -3.13 -4.77
N ARG A 61 27.84 -3.59 -3.53
CA ARG A 61 26.82 -3.46 -2.49
C ARG A 61 27.06 -2.22 -1.66
N THR A 62 26.38 -1.14 -2.01
CA THR A 62 26.71 0.19 -1.52
C THR A 62 25.46 1.04 -1.27
N ASP A 63 25.49 1.81 -0.20
CA ASP A 63 24.57 2.94 -0.02
C ASP A 63 25.07 4.10 -0.89
N ILE A 64 24.26 4.48 -1.86
CA ILE A 64 24.62 5.52 -2.81
C ILE A 64 24.80 6.89 -2.16
N THR A 65 24.21 7.13 -0.98
CA THR A 65 24.42 8.37 -0.23
C THR A 65 25.86 8.53 0.28
N GLU A 66 26.57 7.41 0.42
CA GLU A 66 27.97 7.33 0.84
C GLU A 66 28.93 7.10 -0.34
N TYR A 67 28.39 6.90 -1.54
CA TYR A 67 29.16 6.61 -2.75
C TYR A 67 29.56 7.88 -3.51
N ASP A 68 30.85 8.00 -3.83
CA ASP A 68 31.40 9.17 -4.53
C ASP A 68 31.61 8.95 -6.04
N GLY A 69 31.28 7.76 -6.56
CA GLY A 69 31.47 7.41 -7.97
C GLY A 69 32.91 7.08 -8.36
N GLY A 70 33.82 6.87 -7.38
CA GLY A 70 35.25 6.71 -7.61
C GLY A 70 35.70 5.43 -8.32
N ASP A 71 34.82 4.43 -8.51
CA ASP A 71 35.17 3.20 -9.22
C ASP A 71 35.16 3.36 -10.75
N LEU A 72 34.54 4.45 -11.24
CA LEU A 72 34.44 4.78 -12.66
C LEU A 72 34.96 6.20 -12.90
N GLU A 73 35.79 6.37 -13.93
CA GLU A 73 36.13 7.70 -14.40
C GLU A 73 34.96 8.32 -15.19
N PRO A 74 34.83 9.66 -15.22
CA PRO A 74 33.72 10.32 -15.93
C PRO A 74 33.63 9.95 -17.41
N ASP A 75 34.78 9.76 -18.06
CA ASP A 75 34.82 9.36 -19.46
C ASP A 75 34.51 7.87 -19.66
N GLU A 76 34.18 7.09 -18.62
CA GLU A 76 33.75 5.69 -18.67
C GLU A 76 32.23 5.49 -18.57
N VAL A 77 31.44 6.56 -18.45
CA VAL A 77 29.98 6.50 -18.30
C VAL A 77 29.29 7.35 -19.37
N ASP A 78 28.63 6.70 -20.33
CA ASP A 78 27.87 7.37 -21.39
C ASP A 78 26.40 7.55 -21.00
N LEU A 79 25.86 6.61 -20.22
CA LEU A 79 24.47 6.56 -19.79
C LEU A 79 24.36 6.15 -18.32
N VAL A 80 23.53 6.84 -17.55
CA VAL A 80 23.14 6.40 -16.20
C VAL A 80 21.69 5.94 -16.23
N ILE A 81 21.38 4.78 -15.66
CA ILE A 81 20.01 4.28 -15.50
C ILE A 81 19.74 4.01 -14.02
N GLY A 82 18.51 4.21 -13.57
CA GLY A 82 18.15 3.82 -12.20
C GLY A 82 16.76 4.23 -11.75
N GLY A 83 16.27 3.57 -10.71
CA GLY A 83 14.97 3.83 -10.10
C GLY A 83 15.09 4.09 -8.60
N PRO A 84 15.55 5.29 -8.17
CA PRO A 84 15.69 5.59 -6.75
C PRO A 84 14.36 5.42 -6.00
N PRO A 85 14.38 4.87 -4.78
CA PRO A 85 13.21 4.85 -3.91
C PRO A 85 12.68 6.27 -3.76
N CYS A 86 11.38 6.42 -4.02
CA CYS A 86 10.71 7.71 -3.96
C CYS A 86 9.42 7.55 -3.16
N GLN A 87 9.55 6.92 -1.99
CA GLN A 87 8.43 6.64 -1.11
C GLN A 87 7.56 7.86 -0.83
N PRO A 88 8.05 9.12 -0.64
CA PRO A 88 7.23 10.26 -0.26
C PRO A 88 6.27 10.73 -1.36
N PHE A 89 6.59 10.47 -2.63
CA PHE A 89 5.84 10.95 -3.80
C PHE A 89 4.78 9.94 -4.27
N SER A 90 4.73 8.76 -3.65
CA SER A 90 3.73 7.73 -3.97
C SER A 90 2.34 8.13 -3.45
N ALA A 91 1.28 7.73 -4.15
CA ALA A 91 -0.10 7.93 -3.67
C ALA A 91 -0.36 7.30 -2.30
N ALA A 92 0.41 6.28 -1.90
CA ALA A 92 0.34 5.69 -0.57
C ALA A 92 0.96 6.61 0.49
N ALA A 93 2.13 7.20 0.23
CA ALA A 93 2.77 8.13 1.16
C ALA A 93 2.10 9.51 1.22
N ARG A 94 1.49 10.00 0.13
CA ARG A 94 0.62 11.19 0.18
C ARG A 94 -0.55 10.98 1.13
N ARG A 95 -1.14 9.77 1.14
CA ARG A 95 -2.16 9.36 2.12
C ARG A 95 -1.61 9.19 3.54
N SER A 96 -0.30 9.00 3.68
CA SER A 96 0.42 8.92 4.95
C SER A 96 1.08 10.23 5.41
N GLY A 97 0.89 11.35 4.72
CA GLY A 97 1.32 12.68 5.20
C GLY A 97 2.28 13.49 4.31
N GLY A 98 2.61 13.03 3.09
CA GLY A 98 3.38 13.82 2.12
C GLY A 98 4.87 14.03 2.46
N PHE A 99 5.57 14.75 1.58
CA PHE A 99 7.03 14.93 1.58
C PHE A 99 7.57 15.54 2.88
N ALA A 100 8.39 14.78 3.61
CA ALA A 100 9.13 15.25 4.78
C ALA A 100 10.43 15.97 4.36
N GLY A 101 10.35 16.94 3.44
CA GLY A 101 11.46 17.83 3.11
C GLY A 101 12.74 17.16 2.53
N ALA A 102 13.72 18.00 2.22
CA ALA A 102 15.04 17.60 1.71
C ALA A 102 15.88 16.77 2.72
N ASP A 103 15.49 16.75 4.00
CA ASP A 103 16.16 16.00 5.06
C ASP A 103 15.65 14.55 5.21
N SER A 104 14.57 14.18 4.51
CA SER A 104 14.10 12.78 4.48
C SER A 104 15.11 11.85 3.81
N GLU A 105 15.17 10.58 4.24
CA GLU A 105 16.05 9.55 3.65
C GLU A 105 15.87 9.48 2.12
N ASP A 106 14.63 9.51 1.62
CA ASP A 106 14.35 9.50 0.18
C ASP A 106 14.83 10.77 -0.54
N GLY A 107 14.75 11.94 0.11
CA GLY A 107 15.30 13.19 -0.41
C GLY A 107 16.82 13.13 -0.56
N GLN A 108 17.50 12.43 0.36
CA GLN A 108 18.94 12.21 0.30
C GLN A 108 19.33 11.28 -0.86
N LEU A 109 18.55 10.23 -1.13
CA LEU A 109 18.77 9.32 -2.26
C LEU A 109 18.64 10.03 -3.62
N PHE A 110 17.63 10.88 -3.79
CA PHE A 110 17.50 11.70 -4.99
C PHE A 110 18.72 12.62 -5.18
N ARG A 111 19.16 13.30 -4.12
CA ARG A 111 20.34 14.19 -4.18
C ARG A 111 21.62 13.42 -4.44
N ALA A 112 21.77 12.20 -3.93
CA ALA A 112 22.90 11.33 -4.23
C ALA A 112 22.95 10.96 -5.72
N TYR A 113 21.80 10.62 -6.33
CA TYR A 113 21.71 10.38 -7.77
C TYR A 113 22.15 11.61 -8.58
N VAL A 114 21.68 12.81 -8.22
CA VAL A 114 22.07 14.07 -8.87
C VAL A 114 23.58 14.34 -8.74
N LYS A 115 24.19 14.06 -7.59
CA LYS A 115 25.64 14.21 -7.40
C LYS A 115 26.46 13.26 -8.28
N LEU A 116 26.00 12.04 -8.50
CA LEU A 116 26.67 11.10 -9.41
C LEU A 116 26.56 11.56 -10.87
N LEU A 117 25.43 12.16 -11.26
CA LEU A 117 25.32 12.83 -12.56
C LEU A 117 26.28 14.01 -12.67
N GLU A 118 26.41 14.84 -11.63
CA GLU A 118 27.39 15.94 -11.57
C GLU A 118 28.84 15.42 -11.73
N ARG A 119 29.16 14.28 -11.10
CA ARG A 119 30.48 13.65 -11.15
C ARG A 119 30.81 13.05 -12.53
N TRP A 120 29.91 12.23 -13.06
CA TRP A 120 30.16 11.46 -14.28
C TRP A 120 29.81 12.22 -15.56
N GLN A 121 28.90 13.19 -15.50
CA GLN A 121 28.40 13.96 -16.65
C GLN A 121 28.06 13.08 -17.86
N PRO A 122 27.25 12.00 -17.72
CA PRO A 122 26.89 11.15 -18.86
C PRO A 122 26.21 11.94 -19.99
N THR A 123 26.21 11.37 -21.20
CA THR A 123 25.50 11.95 -22.35
C THR A 123 24.00 12.02 -22.09
N ALA A 124 23.46 10.99 -21.45
CA ALA A 124 22.07 10.94 -21.04
C ALA A 124 21.88 10.17 -19.72
N PHE A 125 20.69 10.26 -19.14
CA PHE A 125 20.25 9.37 -18.08
C PHE A 125 18.79 8.95 -18.26
N LEU A 126 18.44 7.76 -17.75
CA LEU A 126 17.07 7.29 -17.59
C LEU A 126 16.77 7.12 -16.10
N PHE A 127 15.79 7.88 -15.62
CA PHE A 127 15.31 7.83 -14.26
C PHE A 127 13.90 7.23 -14.25
N GLU A 128 13.73 6.08 -13.62
CA GLU A 128 12.45 5.41 -13.44
C GLU A 128 11.83 5.76 -12.08
N ASN A 129 10.51 5.90 -12.04
CA ASN A 129 9.82 6.09 -10.78
C ASN A 129 8.34 5.69 -10.84
N VAL A 130 7.70 5.67 -9.67
CA VAL A 130 6.28 5.44 -9.51
C VAL A 130 5.43 6.50 -10.23
N TYR A 131 4.19 6.12 -10.49
CA TYR A 131 3.16 7.01 -10.97
C TYR A 131 2.91 8.15 -9.96
N GLY A 132 2.89 9.40 -10.44
CA GLY A 132 2.48 10.56 -9.63
C GLY A 132 3.57 11.56 -9.25
N ILE A 133 4.85 11.25 -9.54
CA ILE A 133 5.97 12.17 -9.25
C ILE A 133 5.87 13.50 -10.03
N THR A 134 5.18 13.51 -11.17
CA THR A 134 4.96 14.72 -11.98
C THR A 134 3.60 15.39 -11.69
N SER A 135 2.85 14.92 -10.69
CA SER A 135 1.49 15.39 -10.42
C SER A 135 1.43 16.59 -9.49
N ASP A 136 2.46 16.81 -8.68
CA ASP A 136 2.64 18.01 -7.86
C ASP A 136 3.58 18.98 -8.59
N GLU A 137 3.13 20.22 -8.76
CA GLU A 137 3.86 21.23 -9.54
C GLU A 137 5.12 21.72 -8.82
N GLU A 138 5.09 21.80 -7.48
CA GLU A 138 6.25 22.24 -6.69
C GLU A 138 7.33 21.15 -6.66
N ASP A 139 6.94 19.90 -6.40
CA ASP A 139 7.86 18.76 -6.41
C ASP A 139 8.47 18.54 -7.80
N TRP A 140 7.66 18.64 -8.85
CA TRP A 140 8.14 18.52 -10.22
C TRP A 140 9.15 19.62 -10.58
N GLN A 141 8.88 20.87 -10.21
CA GLN A 141 9.80 21.97 -10.47
C GLN A 141 11.13 21.78 -9.72
N MET A 142 11.10 21.27 -8.48
CA MET A 142 12.32 20.93 -7.74
C MET A 142 13.16 19.86 -8.46
N ILE A 143 12.51 18.82 -9.00
CA ILE A 143 13.18 17.76 -9.76
C ILE A 143 13.79 18.33 -11.05
N VAL A 144 13.03 19.15 -11.77
CA VAL A 144 13.51 19.84 -12.98
C VAL A 144 14.72 20.70 -12.65
N ASP A 145 14.63 21.56 -11.64
CA ASP A 145 15.72 22.46 -11.28
C ASP A 145 17.00 21.70 -10.91
N ALA A 146 16.88 20.60 -10.16
CA ALA A 146 18.01 19.78 -9.77
C ALA A 146 18.71 19.14 -10.98
N PHE A 147 17.98 18.56 -11.93
CA PHE A 147 18.61 17.95 -13.10
C PHE A 147 19.07 18.97 -14.15
N GLU A 148 18.34 20.07 -14.33
CA GLU A 148 18.68 21.06 -15.35
C GLU A 148 19.83 21.98 -14.92
N ASN A 149 20.00 22.22 -13.61
CA ASN A 149 20.92 23.24 -13.10
C ASN A 149 21.90 22.77 -12.02
N GLU A 150 21.63 21.66 -11.32
CA GLU A 150 22.51 21.14 -10.25
C GLU A 150 23.27 19.86 -10.66
N ALA A 151 22.77 19.08 -11.61
CA ALA A 151 23.40 17.84 -12.10
C ALA A 151 24.64 18.10 -13.00
N GLY A 152 25.39 19.16 -12.72
CA GLY A 152 26.58 19.61 -13.45
C GLY A 152 26.34 20.69 -14.51
N ASP A 153 27.41 21.04 -15.23
CA ASP A 153 27.46 22.12 -16.25
C ASP A 153 27.78 21.48 -17.62
N PRO A 154 26.84 21.50 -18.59
CA PRO A 154 25.72 22.43 -18.73
C PRO A 154 24.39 21.99 -18.11
N GLY A 155 24.33 20.82 -17.48
CA GLY A 155 23.08 20.20 -16.99
C GLY A 155 22.29 19.51 -18.11
N TYR A 156 21.03 19.14 -17.85
CA TYR A 156 20.23 18.29 -18.76
C TYR A 156 18.95 18.95 -19.26
N ARG A 157 18.46 18.54 -20.43
CA ARG A 157 17.11 18.78 -20.95
C ARG A 157 16.26 17.56 -20.65
N LEU A 158 15.10 17.74 -20.03
CA LEU A 158 14.27 16.63 -19.57
C LEU A 158 13.09 16.34 -20.49
N THR A 159 12.83 15.04 -20.71
CA THR A 159 11.59 14.54 -21.30
C THR A 159 10.99 13.50 -20.37
N ALA A 160 9.74 13.68 -19.95
CA ALA A 160 9.07 12.78 -19.00
C ALA A 160 7.74 12.25 -19.53
N ARG A 161 7.48 10.94 -19.33
CA ARG A 161 6.21 10.28 -19.67
C ARG A 161 5.88 9.14 -18.71
N THR A 162 4.58 8.96 -18.46
CA THR A 162 4.06 7.75 -17.82
C THR A 162 3.70 6.72 -18.88
N LEU A 163 4.27 5.53 -18.79
CA LEU A 163 4.03 4.41 -19.69
C LEU A 163 3.43 3.22 -18.91
N ASP A 164 2.45 2.52 -19.50
CA ASP A 164 1.96 1.24 -18.97
C ASP A 164 2.70 0.09 -19.65
N ALA A 165 3.38 -0.76 -18.87
CA ALA A 165 4.12 -1.92 -19.37
C ALA A 165 3.30 -2.84 -20.28
N ALA A 166 1.97 -2.92 -20.08
CA ALA A 166 1.08 -3.72 -20.92
C ALA A 166 1.13 -3.28 -22.39
N ASP A 167 1.24 -1.97 -22.65
CA ASP A 167 1.31 -1.38 -23.98
C ASP A 167 2.64 -1.67 -24.69
N TYR A 168 3.59 -2.28 -23.98
CA TYR A 168 4.91 -2.65 -24.48
C TYR A 168 5.15 -4.17 -24.47
N GLY A 169 4.08 -4.96 -24.31
CA GLY A 169 4.12 -6.42 -24.43
C GLY A 169 4.41 -7.17 -23.14
N VAL A 170 4.31 -6.49 -22.00
CA VAL A 170 4.35 -7.15 -20.68
C VAL A 170 2.94 -7.64 -20.34
N PRO A 171 2.74 -8.87 -19.87
CA PRO A 171 1.41 -9.39 -19.49
C PRO A 171 0.90 -8.83 -18.16
N GLN A 172 1.14 -7.54 -17.90
CA GLN A 172 0.82 -6.85 -16.66
C GLN A 172 0.57 -5.36 -16.91
N HIS A 173 -0.52 -4.85 -16.34
CA HIS A 173 -0.73 -3.42 -16.19
C HIS A 173 0.18 -2.86 -15.09
N ARG A 174 1.23 -2.14 -15.48
CA ARG A 174 2.21 -1.52 -14.57
C ARG A 174 2.62 -0.17 -15.13
N ALA A 175 1.93 0.88 -14.65
CA ALA A 175 2.26 2.25 -15.01
C ALA A 175 3.48 2.75 -14.22
N ARG A 176 4.46 3.31 -14.93
CA ARG A 176 5.66 3.95 -14.38
C ARG A 176 5.98 5.25 -15.11
N THR A 177 6.54 6.19 -14.37
CA THR A 177 7.04 7.45 -14.93
C THR A 177 8.51 7.27 -15.28
N PHE A 178 8.85 7.58 -16.51
CA PHE A 178 10.23 7.59 -16.99
C PHE A 178 10.61 9.04 -17.30
N ILE A 179 11.79 9.45 -16.87
CA ILE A 179 12.39 10.74 -17.18
C ILE A 179 13.70 10.46 -17.89
N ILE A 180 13.83 10.97 -19.12
CA ILE A 180 15.09 10.98 -19.84
C ILE A 180 15.68 12.38 -19.75
N GLY A 181 16.90 12.47 -19.22
CA GLY A 181 17.70 13.68 -19.30
C GLY A 181 18.77 13.56 -20.37
N VAL A 182 18.83 14.53 -21.29
CA VAL A 182 19.88 14.62 -22.33
C VAL A 182 20.74 15.84 -22.03
N ARG A 183 22.07 15.68 -21.98
CA ARG A 183 22.97 16.78 -21.60
C ARG A 183 22.80 17.97 -22.56
N LYS A 184 22.81 19.21 -22.05
CA LYS A 184 22.40 20.40 -22.83
C LYS A 184 23.31 20.75 -24.02
N ASP A 185 24.54 20.22 -24.05
CA ASP A 185 25.50 20.36 -25.16
C ASP A 185 25.34 19.27 -26.25
N VAL A 186 24.49 18.28 -26.03
CA VAL A 186 24.12 17.24 -27.00
C VAL A 186 22.98 17.79 -27.85
N ASP A 187 23.09 17.70 -29.19
CA ASP A 187 22.13 18.29 -30.13
C ASP A 187 20.87 17.42 -30.30
N GLU A 188 20.99 16.12 -30.03
CA GLU A 188 19.95 15.12 -30.16
C GLU A 188 18.78 15.35 -29.17
N GLU A 189 17.56 15.05 -29.57
CA GLU A 189 16.38 15.10 -28.71
C GLU A 189 15.82 13.70 -28.51
N PHE A 190 15.38 13.38 -27.30
CA PHE A 190 14.76 12.08 -27.02
C PHE A 190 13.24 12.15 -27.19
N ARG A 191 12.67 11.19 -27.92
CA ARG A 191 11.23 10.94 -27.94
C ARG A 191 10.93 9.53 -27.46
N PHE A 192 9.99 9.44 -26.51
CA PHE A 192 9.51 8.14 -26.04
C PHE A 192 8.93 7.32 -27.20
N PRO A 193 9.03 5.98 -27.15
CA PRO A 193 8.46 5.14 -28.20
C PRO A 193 6.95 5.03 -28.06
N ARG A 194 6.24 4.97 -29.20
CA ARG A 194 4.81 4.62 -29.23
C ARG A 194 4.58 3.22 -28.64
N PRO A 195 3.39 2.97 -28.07
CA PRO A 195 2.95 1.62 -27.69
C PRO A 195 3.24 0.61 -28.80
N THR A 196 3.77 -0.56 -28.43
CA THR A 196 4.01 -1.66 -29.38
C THR A 196 2.86 -2.66 -29.39
N HIS A 197 2.04 -2.67 -28.32
CA HIS A 197 0.89 -3.54 -28.13
C HIS A 197 -0.34 -2.74 -27.70
N GLY A 198 -1.50 -3.37 -27.82
CA GLY A 198 -2.79 -2.81 -27.47
C GLY A 198 -3.32 -1.79 -28.49
N PRO A 199 -4.46 -1.15 -28.17
CA PRO A 199 -5.20 -0.28 -29.09
C PRO A 199 -4.44 0.94 -29.61
N ASP A 200 -3.38 1.35 -28.91
CA ASP A 200 -2.53 2.50 -29.30
C ASP A 200 -1.36 2.10 -30.21
N SER A 201 -1.17 0.79 -30.44
CA SER A 201 -0.08 0.26 -31.24
C SER A 201 -0.26 0.58 -32.72
N PRO A 202 0.74 1.17 -33.39
CA PRO A 202 0.71 1.31 -34.85
C PRO A 202 0.80 -0.03 -35.58
N ALA A 203 1.24 -1.09 -34.89
CA ALA A 203 1.41 -2.42 -35.45
C ALA A 203 0.18 -3.33 -35.26
N ASP A 204 -0.90 -2.83 -34.62
CA ASP A 204 -2.15 -3.56 -34.36
C ASP A 204 -1.92 -4.93 -33.65
N ARG A 205 -0.97 -4.95 -32.71
CA ARG A 205 -0.69 -6.12 -31.88
C ARG A 205 -1.58 -6.08 -30.64
N ASP A 206 -2.26 -7.19 -30.33
CA ASP A 206 -3.06 -7.29 -29.10
C ASP A 206 -2.20 -7.21 -27.84
N LEU A 207 -2.83 -6.91 -26.69
CA LEU A 207 -2.15 -7.01 -25.39
C LEU A 207 -1.82 -8.46 -25.07
N VAL A 208 -0.64 -8.72 -24.52
CA VAL A 208 -0.27 -10.06 -24.05
C VAL A 208 -1.05 -10.40 -22.79
N THR A 209 -1.77 -11.51 -22.81
CA THR A 209 -2.57 -11.95 -21.67
C THR A 209 -1.75 -12.78 -20.69
N ALA A 210 -2.21 -12.86 -19.44
CA ALA A 210 -1.58 -13.70 -18.42
C ALA A 210 -1.62 -15.18 -18.81
N GLY A 211 -2.72 -15.65 -19.41
CA GLY A 211 -2.87 -17.01 -19.89
C GLY A 211 -1.87 -17.35 -20.99
N GLU A 212 -1.68 -16.46 -21.98
CA GLU A 212 -0.69 -16.65 -23.04
C GLU A 212 0.74 -16.69 -22.50
N ALA A 213 1.09 -15.81 -21.56
CA ALA A 213 2.44 -15.77 -20.99
C ALA A 213 2.80 -17.02 -20.19
N LEU A 214 1.80 -17.71 -19.63
CA LEU A 214 1.99 -18.86 -18.74
C LEU A 214 1.68 -20.21 -19.41
N ALA A 215 1.19 -20.23 -20.64
CA ALA A 215 0.59 -21.40 -21.28
C ALA A 215 1.51 -22.63 -21.39
N ASP A 216 2.82 -22.42 -21.52
CA ASP A 216 3.83 -23.47 -21.69
C ASP A 216 4.65 -23.76 -20.43
N LEU A 217 4.35 -23.11 -19.30
CA LEU A 217 5.01 -23.43 -18.03
C LEU A 217 4.50 -24.76 -17.46
N ASP A 218 5.42 -25.60 -17.00
CA ASP A 218 5.09 -26.79 -16.22
C ASP A 218 4.80 -26.37 -14.77
N THR A 219 3.52 -26.38 -14.40
CA THR A 219 3.03 -26.04 -13.07
C THR A 219 2.56 -27.28 -12.29
N ALA A 220 2.94 -28.49 -12.75
CA ALA A 220 2.56 -29.72 -12.07
C ALA A 220 3.05 -29.74 -10.62
N GLY A 221 2.15 -29.98 -9.67
CA GLY A 221 2.46 -29.98 -8.24
C GLY A 221 2.33 -28.62 -7.56
N ALA A 222 2.18 -27.51 -8.30
CA ALA A 222 2.09 -26.17 -7.70
C ALA A 222 0.82 -25.97 -6.87
N ALA A 223 -0.27 -26.69 -7.18
CA ALA A 223 -1.50 -26.64 -6.39
C ALA A 223 -1.37 -27.39 -5.05
N GLU A 224 -0.48 -28.38 -4.97
CA GLU A 224 -0.23 -29.19 -3.78
C GLU A 224 0.92 -28.65 -2.90
N ASP A 225 1.70 -27.68 -3.39
CA ASP A 225 2.81 -27.09 -2.65
C ASP A 225 2.30 -26.05 -1.63
N PRO A 226 2.56 -26.25 -0.31
CA PRO A 226 2.15 -25.30 0.74
C PRO A 226 2.72 -23.88 0.58
N THR A 227 3.82 -23.72 -0.15
CA THR A 227 4.44 -22.41 -0.44
C THR A 227 3.48 -21.49 -1.17
N TYR A 228 2.70 -22.06 -2.10
CA TYR A 228 1.76 -21.32 -2.94
C TYR A 228 0.36 -21.25 -2.35
N GLU A 229 0.14 -21.80 -1.16
CA GLU A 229 -1.12 -21.69 -0.44
C GLU A 229 -1.38 -20.24 0.04
N ILE A 230 -2.65 -19.84 0.03
CA ILE A 230 -3.10 -18.53 0.51
C ILE A 230 -3.51 -18.68 1.97
N THR A 231 -2.75 -18.07 2.88
CA THR A 231 -2.87 -18.29 4.33
C THR A 231 -3.71 -17.22 5.04
N SER A 232 -4.68 -16.62 4.35
CA SER A 232 -5.56 -15.58 4.93
C SER A 232 -6.87 -16.15 5.49
N LYS A 233 -7.46 -15.48 6.47
CA LYS A 233 -8.77 -15.87 7.03
C LYS A 233 -9.90 -15.98 6.00
N HIS A 234 -9.79 -15.23 4.89
CA HIS A 234 -10.78 -15.23 3.81
C HIS A 234 -10.31 -16.00 2.57
N ALA A 235 -9.24 -16.79 2.66
CA ALA A 235 -8.71 -17.54 1.52
C ALA A 235 -9.76 -18.48 0.90
N HIS A 236 -10.62 -19.08 1.74
CA HIS A 236 -11.71 -19.97 1.32
C HIS A 236 -12.70 -19.30 0.36
N LEU A 237 -12.85 -17.97 0.42
CA LEU A 237 -13.76 -17.21 -0.46
C LEU A 237 -13.22 -17.10 -1.88
N LEU A 238 -11.91 -17.24 -2.09
CA LEU A 238 -11.31 -17.04 -3.41
C LEU A 238 -11.88 -18.02 -4.45
N ALA A 239 -12.22 -19.26 -4.04
CA ALA A 239 -12.75 -20.30 -4.92
C ALA A 239 -13.99 -19.85 -5.72
N ASP A 240 -14.86 -19.03 -5.11
CA ASP A 240 -16.10 -18.59 -5.77
C ASP A 240 -15.90 -17.34 -6.62
N ILE A 241 -14.90 -16.50 -6.31
CA ILE A 241 -14.62 -15.27 -7.04
C ILE A 241 -14.26 -15.63 -8.49
N PRO A 242 -14.95 -15.08 -9.51
CA PRO A 242 -14.59 -15.37 -10.89
C PRO A 242 -13.31 -14.63 -11.31
N PRO A 243 -12.52 -15.17 -12.28
CA PRO A 243 -11.33 -14.50 -12.79
C PRO A 243 -11.57 -13.05 -13.23
N GLY A 244 -10.70 -12.15 -12.79
CA GLY A 244 -10.78 -10.71 -13.01
C GLY A 244 -11.57 -9.93 -11.96
N LEU A 245 -12.19 -10.61 -10.99
CA LEU A 245 -12.82 -9.97 -9.82
C LEU A 245 -11.97 -10.12 -8.55
N ASN A 246 -12.46 -9.49 -7.48
CA ASN A 246 -11.85 -9.45 -6.17
C ASN A 246 -12.95 -9.63 -5.09
N TYR A 247 -12.64 -9.26 -3.84
CA TYR A 247 -13.58 -9.32 -2.71
C TYR A 247 -14.96 -8.67 -3.00
N SER A 248 -15.03 -7.72 -3.92
CA SER A 248 -16.28 -7.05 -4.32
C SER A 248 -17.34 -8.03 -4.81
N PHE A 249 -16.96 -9.21 -5.28
CA PHE A 249 -17.88 -10.31 -5.62
C PHE A 249 -18.83 -10.66 -4.46
N TYR A 250 -18.34 -10.59 -3.21
CA TYR A 250 -19.12 -10.84 -1.99
C TYR A 250 -19.76 -9.57 -1.41
N THR A 251 -20.09 -8.59 -2.24
CA THR A 251 -20.79 -7.37 -1.81
C THR A 251 -22.22 -7.37 -2.34
N GLU A 252 -23.13 -6.71 -1.63
CA GLU A 252 -24.50 -6.49 -2.09
C GLU A 252 -24.52 -5.74 -3.42
N LYS A 253 -23.53 -4.86 -3.65
CA LYS A 253 -23.40 -4.05 -4.86
C LYS A 253 -23.23 -4.87 -6.14
N LEU A 254 -22.59 -6.04 -6.06
CA LEU A 254 -22.48 -7.00 -7.16
C LEU A 254 -23.54 -8.10 -7.11
N GLY A 255 -24.52 -7.99 -6.20
CA GLY A 255 -25.69 -8.85 -6.16
C GLY A 255 -25.54 -10.13 -5.33
N HIS A 256 -24.48 -10.26 -4.52
CA HIS A 256 -24.29 -11.42 -3.65
C HIS A 256 -25.41 -11.50 -2.60
N PRO A 257 -26.10 -12.65 -2.45
CA PRO A 257 -27.24 -12.77 -1.52
C PRO A 257 -26.83 -12.73 -0.05
N GLU A 258 -25.60 -13.16 0.26
CA GLU A 258 -25.02 -13.17 1.59
C GLU A 258 -23.71 -12.37 1.59
N PRO A 259 -23.76 -11.02 1.64
CA PRO A 259 -22.58 -10.22 1.47
C PRO A 259 -21.63 -10.34 2.67
N VAL A 260 -20.35 -10.62 2.41
CA VAL A 260 -19.29 -10.72 3.43
C VAL A 260 -18.59 -9.38 3.64
N PHE A 261 -18.54 -8.54 2.60
CA PHE A 261 -17.85 -7.26 2.64
C PHE A 261 -18.79 -6.09 2.31
N GLY A 262 -18.51 -4.94 2.91
CA GLY A 262 -19.04 -3.65 2.45
C GLY A 262 -18.47 -3.25 1.09
N TRP A 263 -19.25 -2.50 0.31
CA TRP A 263 -18.74 -1.93 -0.94
C TRP A 263 -17.60 -0.94 -0.64
N ARG A 264 -16.43 -1.14 -1.26
CA ARG A 264 -15.20 -0.34 -1.02
C ARG A 264 -14.59 -0.47 0.38
N SER A 265 -14.97 -1.48 1.16
CA SER A 265 -14.38 -1.69 2.50
C SER A 265 -12.95 -2.23 2.49
N ARG A 266 -12.46 -2.72 1.34
CA ARG A 266 -11.09 -3.23 1.15
C ARG A 266 -10.46 -2.67 -0.13
N PHE A 267 -9.14 -2.76 -0.22
CA PHE A 267 -8.40 -2.42 -1.44
C PHE A 267 -8.80 -3.34 -2.61
N SER A 268 -8.70 -2.81 -3.84
CA SER A 268 -9.15 -3.51 -5.05
C SER A 268 -8.29 -4.73 -5.41
N ASP A 269 -7.15 -4.92 -4.76
CA ASP A 269 -6.30 -6.10 -4.86
C ASP A 269 -6.64 -7.18 -3.81
N TYR A 270 -7.50 -6.89 -2.83
CA TYR A 270 -7.89 -7.85 -1.80
C TYR A 270 -8.71 -9.00 -2.41
N LEU A 271 -8.21 -10.23 -2.27
CA LEU A 271 -8.73 -11.44 -2.93
C LEU A 271 -8.86 -11.31 -4.45
N TYR A 272 -8.03 -10.47 -5.09
CA TYR A 272 -8.05 -10.33 -6.54
C TYR A 272 -7.58 -11.61 -7.23
N LYS A 273 -8.47 -12.23 -8.02
CA LYS A 273 -8.18 -13.39 -8.85
C LYS A 273 -7.82 -12.92 -10.26
N ALA A 274 -6.62 -13.26 -10.73
CA ALA A 274 -6.16 -12.92 -12.06
C ALA A 274 -7.09 -13.50 -13.15
N ASP A 275 -7.24 -12.77 -14.23
CA ASP A 275 -7.96 -13.19 -15.43
C ASP A 275 -6.96 -13.73 -16.46
N PRO A 276 -7.05 -15.00 -16.88
CA PRO A 276 -6.14 -15.54 -17.89
C PRO A 276 -6.26 -14.83 -19.24
N ASP A 277 -7.42 -14.24 -19.56
CA ASP A 277 -7.64 -13.58 -20.85
C ASP A 277 -7.20 -12.11 -20.87
N ARG A 278 -6.46 -11.66 -19.84
CA ARG A 278 -6.02 -10.26 -19.69
C ARG A 278 -4.63 -10.15 -19.07
N PRO A 279 -3.93 -9.02 -19.25
CA PRO A 279 -2.79 -8.69 -18.41
C PRO A 279 -3.18 -8.68 -16.93
N VAL A 280 -2.29 -9.16 -16.05
CA VAL A 280 -2.53 -9.08 -14.60
C VAL A 280 -2.45 -7.64 -14.08
N ARG A 281 -2.96 -7.40 -12.88
CA ARG A 281 -2.68 -6.14 -12.16
C ARG A 281 -1.23 -6.11 -11.68
N THR A 282 -0.74 -4.92 -11.33
CA THR A 282 0.61 -4.71 -10.82
C THR A 282 1.03 -5.74 -9.77
N LEU A 283 2.16 -6.43 -10.02
CA LEU A 283 2.82 -7.28 -9.04
C LEU A 283 3.52 -6.40 -8.00
N LYS A 284 3.19 -6.59 -6.71
CA LYS A 284 3.73 -5.81 -5.60
C LYS A 284 4.91 -6.55 -4.97
N ALA A 285 5.90 -5.79 -4.50
CA ALA A 285 7.06 -6.36 -3.80
C ALA A 285 6.72 -6.97 -2.44
N GLN A 286 5.70 -6.41 -1.76
CA GLN A 286 5.26 -6.87 -0.44
C GLN A 286 3.73 -6.98 -0.42
N PRO A 287 3.15 -8.02 -1.05
CA PRO A 287 1.72 -8.24 -0.99
C PRO A 287 1.31 -8.69 0.42
N GLY A 288 0.20 -8.15 0.94
CA GLY A 288 -0.41 -8.68 2.14
C GLY A 288 -0.94 -10.11 1.93
N ALA A 289 -1.17 -10.86 3.00
CA ALA A 289 -1.56 -12.28 2.93
C ALA A 289 -2.84 -12.57 2.10
N ALA A 290 -3.71 -11.57 1.95
CA ALA A 290 -4.93 -11.63 1.13
C ALA A 290 -4.88 -10.71 -0.10
N SER A 291 -3.75 -10.05 -0.38
CA SER A 291 -3.59 -9.21 -1.56
C SER A 291 -3.14 -10.07 -2.74
N GLY A 292 -3.94 -10.08 -3.80
CA GLY A 292 -3.56 -10.67 -5.07
C GLY A 292 -2.55 -9.80 -5.86
N PRO A 293 -2.33 -10.11 -7.15
CA PRO A 293 -3.08 -11.09 -7.94
C PRO A 293 -2.81 -12.54 -7.52
N PHE A 294 -3.88 -13.32 -7.37
CA PHE A 294 -3.82 -14.77 -7.20
C PHE A 294 -4.06 -15.48 -8.53
N HIS A 295 -3.47 -16.66 -8.71
CA HIS A 295 -3.68 -17.50 -9.88
C HIS A 295 -5.16 -17.91 -9.97
N TRP A 296 -5.68 -18.07 -11.20
CA TRP A 296 -7.08 -18.48 -11.42
C TRP A 296 -7.42 -19.88 -10.88
N GLU A 297 -6.41 -20.64 -10.47
CA GLU A 297 -6.51 -21.93 -9.78
C GLU A 297 -6.60 -21.80 -8.24
N ASN A 298 -6.78 -20.60 -7.71
CA ASN A 298 -6.95 -20.33 -6.27
C ASN A 298 -5.69 -20.54 -5.41
N ARG A 299 -4.52 -20.23 -5.97
CA ARG A 299 -3.22 -20.27 -5.30
C ARG A 299 -2.45 -18.99 -5.58
N LYS A 300 -1.33 -18.80 -4.91
CA LYS A 300 -0.33 -17.83 -5.34
C LYS A 300 0.31 -18.29 -6.66
N PHE A 301 0.82 -17.33 -7.44
CA PHE A 301 1.66 -17.64 -8.57
C PHE A 301 3.00 -18.22 -8.08
N THR A 302 3.57 -19.17 -8.82
CA THR A 302 4.93 -19.66 -8.60
C THR A 302 5.95 -18.59 -9.00
N GLU A 303 7.20 -18.75 -8.59
CA GLU A 303 8.30 -17.87 -8.97
C GLU A 303 8.47 -17.80 -10.50
N ALA A 304 8.34 -18.93 -11.20
CA ALA A 304 8.43 -18.99 -12.66
C ALA A 304 7.29 -18.23 -13.33
N GLU A 305 6.06 -18.37 -12.82
CA GLU A 305 4.92 -17.61 -13.34
C GLU A 305 5.09 -16.10 -13.09
N LEU A 306 5.49 -15.71 -11.88
CA LEU A 306 5.75 -14.32 -11.53
C LEU A 306 6.84 -13.70 -12.40
N LYS A 307 7.92 -14.43 -12.67
CA LYS A 307 8.99 -14.00 -13.59
C LYS A 307 8.43 -13.66 -14.96
N ARG A 308 7.65 -14.56 -15.56
CA ARG A 308 7.05 -14.32 -16.88
C ARG A 308 6.03 -13.19 -16.86
N LEU A 309 5.23 -13.08 -15.81
CA LEU A 309 4.29 -11.97 -15.65
C LEU A 309 4.97 -10.59 -15.54
N GLN A 310 6.22 -10.57 -15.05
CA GLN A 310 7.10 -9.39 -15.01
C GLN A 310 8.05 -9.32 -16.23
N ALA A 311 7.92 -10.24 -17.19
CA ALA A 311 8.77 -10.36 -18.39
C ALA A 311 10.27 -10.57 -18.11
N PHE A 312 10.62 -11.25 -17.00
CA PHE A 312 11.97 -11.76 -16.79
C PHE A 312 12.28 -12.95 -17.71
N PRO A 313 13.53 -13.09 -18.20
CA PRO A 313 13.96 -14.28 -18.92
C PRO A 313 13.83 -15.55 -18.08
N ASP A 314 13.44 -16.66 -18.71
CA ASP A 314 13.23 -17.94 -18.02
C ASP A 314 14.51 -18.47 -17.36
N ASP A 315 15.67 -18.22 -17.96
CA ASP A 315 16.98 -18.67 -17.47
C ASP A 315 17.64 -17.72 -16.47
N TYR A 316 17.10 -16.51 -16.26
CA TYR A 316 17.59 -15.57 -15.25
C TYR A 316 17.33 -16.10 -13.83
N VAL A 317 18.33 -16.19 -12.96
CA VAL A 317 18.15 -16.71 -11.60
C VAL A 317 17.77 -15.57 -10.66
N LEU A 318 16.83 -15.81 -9.75
CA LEU A 318 16.50 -14.91 -8.65
C LEU A 318 16.79 -15.64 -7.35
N GLU A 319 17.69 -15.10 -6.53
CA GLU A 319 18.12 -15.70 -5.27
C GLU A 319 17.14 -15.43 -4.13
N GLY A 320 17.20 -16.29 -3.11
CA GLY A 320 16.45 -16.14 -1.86
C GLY A 320 15.14 -16.95 -1.77
N SER A 321 14.41 -16.73 -0.67
CA SER A 321 13.11 -17.35 -0.42
C SER A 321 12.01 -16.82 -1.35
N TYR A 322 10.88 -17.53 -1.46
CA TYR A 322 9.71 -17.10 -2.24
C TYR A 322 9.35 -15.61 -2.00
N GLY A 323 9.32 -15.17 -0.74
CA GLY A 323 9.01 -13.78 -0.40
C GLY A 323 10.07 -12.78 -0.89
N GLN A 324 11.35 -13.15 -0.85
CA GLN A 324 12.45 -12.33 -1.38
C GLN A 324 12.44 -12.28 -2.91
N VAL A 325 12.09 -13.38 -3.58
CA VAL A 325 11.90 -13.42 -5.04
C VAL A 325 10.70 -12.54 -5.44
N VAL A 326 9.56 -12.62 -4.74
CA VAL A 326 8.41 -11.73 -4.94
C VAL A 326 8.81 -10.26 -4.76
N LYS A 327 9.61 -9.93 -3.73
CA LYS A 327 10.12 -8.58 -3.49
C LYS A 327 10.95 -8.08 -4.67
N GLN A 328 11.90 -8.88 -5.13
CA GLN A 328 12.76 -8.57 -6.28
C GLN A 328 11.93 -8.34 -7.56
N ILE A 329 11.01 -9.24 -7.88
CA ILE A 329 10.12 -9.13 -9.05
C ILE A 329 9.25 -7.88 -8.94
N GLY A 330 8.60 -7.65 -7.80
CA GLY A 330 7.67 -6.55 -7.60
C GLY A 330 8.33 -5.17 -7.63
N ASN A 331 9.59 -5.06 -7.19
CA ASN A 331 10.37 -3.82 -7.25
C ASN A 331 10.92 -3.55 -8.66
N SER A 332 11.24 -4.59 -9.42
CA SER A 332 11.89 -4.46 -10.72
C SER A 332 11.05 -3.68 -11.74
N VAL A 333 11.73 -2.97 -12.64
CA VAL A 333 11.16 -2.58 -13.94
C VAL A 333 11.04 -3.84 -14.80
N PRO A 334 9.91 -4.10 -15.50
CA PRO A 334 9.83 -5.25 -16.40
C PRO A 334 10.89 -5.17 -17.51
N PRO A 335 11.73 -6.20 -17.71
CA PRO A 335 12.81 -6.16 -18.70
C PRO A 335 12.34 -5.82 -20.12
N ARG A 336 11.13 -6.23 -20.49
CA ARG A 336 10.60 -5.96 -21.83
C ARG A 336 10.35 -4.48 -22.12
N ILE A 337 9.83 -3.70 -21.16
CA ILE A 337 9.68 -2.24 -21.39
C ILE A 337 11.05 -1.56 -21.33
N ALA A 338 11.97 -2.05 -20.49
CA ALA A 338 13.34 -1.57 -20.44
C ALA A 338 14.06 -1.77 -21.78
N GLU A 339 13.92 -2.93 -22.44
CA GLU A 339 14.45 -3.20 -23.79
C GLU A 339 13.90 -2.19 -24.82
N VAL A 340 12.59 -1.92 -24.79
CA VAL A 340 11.98 -0.96 -25.74
C VAL A 340 12.51 0.46 -25.52
N LEU A 341 12.73 0.87 -24.27
CA LEU A 341 13.35 2.15 -23.94
C LEU A 341 14.83 2.19 -24.35
N ALA A 342 15.57 1.09 -24.14
CA ALA A 342 16.97 0.97 -24.54
C ALA A 342 17.15 1.12 -26.06
N LYS A 343 16.28 0.47 -26.85
CA LYS A 343 16.24 0.64 -28.31
C LYS A 343 16.00 2.09 -28.73
N ALA A 344 15.00 2.74 -28.12
CA ALA A 344 14.69 4.15 -28.41
C ALA A 344 15.86 5.07 -28.06
N ILE A 345 16.53 4.82 -26.92
CA ILE A 345 17.71 5.59 -26.49
C ILE A 345 18.88 5.39 -27.46
N ALA A 346 19.16 4.14 -27.85
CA ALA A 346 20.23 3.83 -28.77
C ALA A 346 20.02 4.53 -30.13
N GLU A 347 18.81 4.51 -30.66
CA GLU A 347 18.47 5.11 -31.96
C GLU A 347 18.44 6.64 -31.91
N GLU A 348 17.68 7.24 -30.98
CA GLU A 348 17.47 8.69 -30.95
C GLU A 348 18.69 9.47 -30.40
N LEU A 349 19.54 8.85 -29.54
CA LEU A 349 20.64 9.56 -28.86
C LEU A 349 22.04 9.09 -29.23
N PHE A 350 22.20 7.84 -29.68
CA PHE A 350 23.53 7.25 -29.95
C PHE A 350 23.71 6.81 -31.41
N GLY A 351 22.75 7.11 -32.29
CA GLY A 351 22.85 6.84 -33.72
C GLY A 351 22.91 5.36 -34.08
N ALA A 352 22.35 4.49 -33.22
CA ALA A 352 22.10 3.11 -33.59
C ALA A 352 20.98 3.04 -34.65
N ASP A 353 21.02 2.02 -35.50
CA ASP A 353 20.02 1.79 -36.54
C ASP A 353 19.48 0.37 -36.43
N GLY A 354 18.25 0.14 -36.89
CA GLY A 354 17.69 -1.22 -37.07
C GLY A 354 16.55 -1.60 -36.10
N TYR A 355 15.99 -0.64 -35.38
CA TYR A 355 14.85 -0.84 -34.48
C TYR A 355 13.52 -0.38 -35.10
N ASP A 356 13.16 -0.94 -36.26
CA ASP A 356 11.92 -0.61 -36.99
C ASP A 356 10.63 -0.80 -36.17
N ASP A 357 10.67 -1.59 -35.09
CA ASP A 357 9.55 -1.84 -34.19
C ASP A 357 9.35 -0.75 -33.12
N VAL A 358 10.28 0.20 -33.01
CA VAL A 358 10.29 1.28 -32.03
C VAL A 358 10.06 2.62 -32.72
N VAL A 359 8.79 3.00 -32.85
CA VAL A 359 8.42 4.25 -33.55
C VAL A 359 8.42 5.42 -32.55
N PRO A 360 9.20 6.49 -32.78
CA PRO A 360 9.17 7.67 -31.93
C PRO A 360 7.77 8.28 -31.82
N MET A 361 7.37 8.62 -30.60
CA MET A 361 6.08 9.23 -30.33
C MET A 361 6.06 10.69 -30.80
N PRO A 362 5.03 11.12 -31.56
CA PRO A 362 4.88 12.51 -31.94
C PRO A 362 4.63 13.44 -30.74
N ASP A 363 4.98 14.72 -30.91
CA ASP A 363 4.68 15.75 -29.92
C ASP A 363 3.16 15.86 -29.68
N GLY A 364 2.77 16.02 -28.42
CA GLY A 364 1.36 16.14 -28.02
C GLY A 364 0.53 14.86 -28.17
N TYR A 365 1.16 13.70 -28.33
CA TYR A 365 0.45 12.42 -28.36
C TYR A 365 -0.07 12.03 -26.96
N ASP A 366 -1.39 11.84 -26.85
CA ASP A 366 -2.05 11.41 -25.62
C ASP A 366 -2.19 9.87 -25.59
N LEU A 367 -1.58 9.23 -24.59
CA LEU A 367 -1.75 7.80 -24.33
C LEU A 367 -3.14 7.53 -23.73
N ASN A 368 -3.87 6.57 -24.29
CA ASN A 368 -5.27 6.35 -23.89
C ASN A 368 -5.44 5.21 -22.86
N PHE A 369 -4.37 4.57 -22.38
CA PHE A 369 -4.47 3.48 -21.40
C PHE A 369 -5.27 3.87 -20.14
N ARG A 370 -5.20 5.14 -19.74
CA ARG A 370 -6.01 5.69 -18.64
C ARG A 370 -7.51 5.72 -18.93
N SER A 371 -7.92 6.04 -20.16
CA SER A 371 -9.32 6.03 -20.55
C SER A 371 -9.87 4.61 -20.68
N ARG A 372 -9.03 3.64 -21.07
CA ARG A 372 -9.40 2.21 -21.17
C ARG A 372 -9.77 1.57 -19.83
N LYS A 373 -9.11 1.96 -18.73
CA LYS A 373 -9.44 1.47 -17.36
C LYS A 373 -10.89 1.78 -16.94
N ARG A 374 -11.53 2.79 -17.53
CA ARG A 374 -12.90 3.22 -17.18
C ARG A 374 -14.00 2.28 -17.71
N THR A 375 -13.68 1.38 -18.66
CA THR A 375 -14.65 0.52 -19.37
C THR A 375 -15.09 -0.74 -18.58
N SER A 376 -14.58 -0.97 -17.37
CA SER A 376 -14.63 -2.30 -16.72
C SER A 376 -15.87 -2.62 -15.85
N THR A 377 -16.76 -1.65 -15.59
CA THR A 377 -17.83 -1.86 -14.57
C THR A 377 -18.95 -2.80 -15.05
N GLU A 378 -19.36 -2.68 -16.31
CA GLU A 378 -20.42 -3.53 -16.88
C GLU A 378 -19.96 -4.98 -16.98
N GLU A 379 -18.70 -5.17 -17.34
CA GLU A 379 -18.11 -6.49 -17.43
C GLU A 379 -17.95 -7.13 -16.06
N TYR A 380 -17.51 -6.40 -15.04
CA TYR A 380 -17.43 -6.91 -13.68
C TYR A 380 -18.81 -7.37 -13.17
N ARG A 381 -19.86 -6.60 -13.44
CA ARG A 381 -21.24 -6.99 -13.11
C ARG A 381 -21.68 -8.23 -13.89
N ARG A 382 -21.35 -8.31 -15.18
CA ARG A 382 -21.67 -9.47 -16.01
C ARG A 382 -21.00 -10.73 -15.45
N LYS A 383 -19.69 -10.68 -15.17
CA LYS A 383 -18.94 -11.80 -14.57
C LYS A 383 -19.48 -12.20 -13.20
N ALA A 384 -19.78 -11.23 -12.33
CA ALA A 384 -20.36 -11.51 -11.02
C ALA A 384 -21.72 -12.19 -11.15
N ARG A 385 -22.59 -11.69 -12.03
CA ARG A 385 -23.90 -12.28 -12.30
C ARG A 385 -23.77 -13.71 -12.82
N GLU A 386 -23.00 -13.93 -13.88
CA GLU A 386 -22.80 -15.26 -14.48
C GLU A 386 -22.32 -16.24 -13.41
N ARG A 387 -21.38 -15.82 -12.57
CA ARG A 387 -20.88 -16.64 -11.47
C ARG A 387 -21.92 -16.93 -10.39
N LEU A 388 -22.73 -15.94 -10.01
CA LEU A 388 -23.84 -16.14 -9.07
C LEU A 388 -24.92 -17.08 -9.65
N GLU A 389 -25.19 -17.01 -10.96
CA GLU A 389 -26.10 -17.93 -11.65
C GLU A 389 -25.53 -19.36 -11.63
N GLU A 390 -24.24 -19.55 -11.91
CA GLU A 390 -23.55 -20.86 -11.80
C GLU A 390 -23.61 -21.47 -10.40
N LEU A 391 -23.46 -20.62 -9.37
CA LEU A 391 -23.54 -21.04 -7.96
C LEU A 391 -24.99 -21.25 -7.47
N GLY A 392 -25.99 -20.91 -8.29
CA GLY A 392 -27.41 -20.97 -7.91
C GLY A 392 -27.82 -19.91 -6.88
N LEU A 393 -27.04 -18.84 -6.76
CA LEU A 393 -27.20 -17.75 -5.80
C LEU A 393 -27.86 -16.49 -6.40
N TRP A 394 -28.01 -16.44 -7.73
CA TRP A 394 -28.60 -15.28 -8.40
C TRP A 394 -30.12 -15.19 -8.22
N ASP A 395 -30.60 -14.04 -7.76
CA ASP A 395 -32.03 -13.69 -7.72
C ASP A 395 -32.35 -12.61 -8.78
N PRO A 396 -33.19 -12.90 -9.79
CA PRO A 396 -33.63 -11.93 -10.78
C PRO A 396 -34.32 -10.68 -10.20
N ARG A 397 -34.81 -10.73 -8.95
CA ARG A 397 -35.36 -9.58 -8.24
C ARG A 397 -34.30 -8.53 -7.89
N ASN A 398 -33.03 -8.93 -7.80
CA ASN A 398 -31.89 -8.04 -7.55
C ASN A 398 -31.57 -7.14 -8.77
N GLU A 399 -32.08 -7.45 -9.97
CA GLU A 399 -31.94 -6.58 -11.15
C GLU A 399 -32.74 -5.27 -11.00
N ARG A 400 -33.86 -5.29 -10.26
CA ARG A 400 -34.79 -4.15 -10.15
C ARG A 400 -34.39 -3.13 -9.07
N SER A 401 -33.66 -3.54 -8.04
CA SER A 401 -33.14 -2.63 -7.00
C SER A 401 -31.95 -1.80 -7.50
N GLY A 402 -31.17 -2.32 -8.44
CA GLY A 402 -30.00 -1.63 -9.02
C GLY A 402 -30.31 -0.58 -10.08
N GLN A 403 -31.48 -0.63 -10.74
CA GLN A 403 -31.83 0.28 -11.85
C GLN A 403 -32.40 1.65 -11.43
N GLN A 404 -32.84 1.83 -10.17
CA GLN A 404 -33.54 3.06 -9.74
C GLN A 404 -32.77 3.99 -8.80
N ARG A 405 -31.54 3.65 -8.39
CA ARG A 405 -30.69 4.52 -7.56
C ARG A 405 -29.42 4.94 -8.31
N GLY A 406 -29.53 6.07 -9.01
CA GLY A 406 -28.40 6.97 -9.32
C GLY A 406 -27.33 6.40 -10.24
N LEU A 407 -27.59 6.51 -11.55
CA LEU A 407 -26.56 6.60 -12.59
C LEU A 407 -25.70 7.83 -12.32
N GLU A 408 -24.48 7.66 -11.80
CA GLU A 408 -23.34 8.50 -12.17
C GLU A 408 -22.05 7.67 -12.13
N GLU A 409 -21.29 7.80 -13.21
CA GLU A 409 -20.07 7.08 -13.61
C GLU A 409 -18.95 7.18 -12.58
N TYR A 410 -18.44 6.08 -12.03
CA TYR A 410 -17.07 6.08 -11.49
C TYR A 410 -16.44 4.70 -11.66
N GLY A 411 -15.44 4.65 -12.54
CA GLY A 411 -14.60 3.50 -12.80
C GLY A 411 -13.86 3.03 -11.55
N ASP A 412 -13.25 1.87 -11.68
CA ASP A 412 -12.33 1.26 -10.71
C ASP A 412 -11.19 2.24 -10.43
N SER A 413 -11.39 3.12 -9.44
CA SER A 413 -10.43 4.13 -8.98
C SER A 413 -9.37 3.41 -8.16
N SER A 414 -8.47 2.72 -8.83
CA SER A 414 -7.17 2.44 -8.22
C SER A 414 -6.26 3.66 -8.25
N ASP A 415 -6.42 4.64 -9.14
CA ASP A 415 -5.36 5.65 -9.33
C ASP A 415 -5.81 7.04 -9.85
N ASP A 416 -7.04 7.51 -9.56
CA ASP A 416 -7.47 8.88 -9.95
C ASP A 416 -8.08 9.64 -8.76
N GLU A 417 -7.24 10.42 -8.08
CA GLU A 417 -7.59 11.38 -7.04
C GLU A 417 -7.79 12.76 -7.68
N THR A 418 -9.02 13.11 -8.06
CA THR A 418 -9.52 14.50 -8.05
C THR A 418 -11.05 14.52 -8.03
N GLU A 419 -11.65 14.40 -6.83
CA GLU A 419 -12.82 15.18 -6.33
C GLU A 419 -13.34 14.58 -5.00
N PRO A 420 -12.99 15.17 -3.84
CA PRO A 420 -13.40 14.66 -2.53
C PRO A 420 -14.88 14.88 -2.17
N GLU A 421 -15.55 15.91 -2.70
CA GLU A 421 -16.88 16.33 -2.20
C GLU A 421 -18.07 15.63 -2.88
N ALA A 422 -17.98 15.31 -4.18
CA ALA A 422 -19.10 14.69 -4.92
C ALA A 422 -19.28 13.20 -4.55
N THR A 423 -18.18 12.50 -4.29
CA THR A 423 -18.15 11.08 -3.89
C THR A 423 -18.69 10.89 -2.47
N ARG A 424 -18.41 11.82 -1.54
CA ARG A 424 -19.00 11.83 -0.19
C ARG A 424 -20.52 11.90 -0.25
N ARG A 425 -21.07 12.86 -1.01
CA ARG A 425 -22.52 13.11 -1.13
C ARG A 425 -23.36 11.93 -1.67
N ARG A 426 -22.79 11.03 -2.47
CA ARG A 426 -23.51 9.86 -3.01
C ARG A 426 -23.43 8.62 -2.14
N ALA A 427 -22.34 8.45 -1.39
CA ALA A 427 -22.27 7.45 -0.32
C ALA A 427 -23.28 7.76 0.79
N THR A 428 -23.51 9.05 1.08
CA THR A 428 -24.47 9.58 2.07
C THR A 428 -25.90 9.03 1.93
N LEU A 429 -26.37 8.73 0.71
CA LEU A 429 -27.77 8.35 0.46
C LEU A 429 -28.07 6.86 0.68
N HIS A 430 -27.06 5.99 0.76
CA HIS A 430 -27.27 4.54 0.87
C HIS A 430 -27.13 4.01 2.30
N TYR A 431 -26.17 4.54 3.08
CA TYR A 431 -25.98 4.16 4.48
C TYR A 431 -27.15 4.57 5.37
N ARG A 432 -27.74 5.75 5.11
CA ARG A 432 -28.92 6.24 5.83
C ARG A 432 -30.09 5.25 5.76
N ASP A 433 -30.31 4.64 4.60
CA ASP A 433 -31.42 3.70 4.36
C ASP A 433 -31.17 2.29 4.94
N HIS A 434 -29.92 1.93 5.28
CA HIS A 434 -29.58 0.67 5.95
C HIS A 434 -29.80 0.78 7.48
N PHE A 435 -29.31 1.86 8.09
CA PHE A 435 -29.55 2.17 9.50
C PHE A 435 -31.02 2.53 9.80
N GLU A 436 -31.73 3.19 8.88
CA GLU A 436 -33.18 3.46 9.03
C GLU A 436 -34.04 2.17 8.97
N ARG A 437 -33.54 1.07 8.39
CA ARG A 437 -34.32 -0.18 8.17
C ARG A 437 -34.21 -1.20 9.29
N GLU A 438 -33.11 -1.24 10.05
CA GLU A 438 -32.96 -2.13 11.21
C GLU A 438 -33.13 -1.37 12.52
N ARG A 439 -34.39 -0.97 12.79
CA ARG A 439 -34.81 -0.48 14.10
C ARG A 439 -34.73 -1.61 15.12
N LEU A 440 -33.82 -1.50 16.09
CA LEU A 440 -33.89 -2.32 17.29
C LEU A 440 -35.00 -1.83 18.21
N SER A 441 -35.94 -2.73 18.46
CA SER A 441 -36.79 -2.69 19.64
C SER A 441 -36.36 -3.80 20.58
N TYR A 442 -35.24 -3.65 21.28
CA TYR A 442 -34.81 -4.60 22.30
C TYR A 442 -34.07 -3.88 23.43
N GLY A 443 -34.73 -3.77 24.59
CA GLY A 443 -34.02 -3.75 25.87
C GLY A 443 -33.67 -5.19 26.19
N THR A 444 -32.40 -5.55 26.09
CA THR A 444 -31.92 -6.91 26.37
C THR A 444 -31.11 -6.85 27.64
N ALA A 445 -31.65 -7.39 28.74
CA ALA A 445 -30.87 -7.65 29.93
C ALA A 445 -29.78 -8.67 29.58
N VAL A 446 -28.50 -8.28 29.68
CA VAL A 446 -27.37 -9.22 29.49
C VAL A 446 -27.30 -10.13 30.71
N GLU A 447 -27.11 -11.45 30.52
CA GLU A 447 -27.01 -12.41 31.63
C GLU A 447 -25.87 -12.04 32.60
N PRO A 448 -25.99 -12.37 33.91
CA PRO A 448 -24.96 -12.06 34.88
C PRO A 448 -23.63 -12.68 34.50
N ASP A 449 -22.60 -11.85 34.40
CA ASP A 449 -21.25 -12.34 34.23
C ASP A 449 -20.78 -13.10 35.49
N GLY A 450 -19.61 -13.74 35.45
CA GLY A 450 -19.06 -14.47 36.60
C GLY A 450 -18.90 -13.65 37.89
N ALA A 451 -18.99 -12.31 37.81
CA ALA A 451 -18.98 -11.37 38.93
C ALA A 451 -20.37 -10.89 39.40
N GLY A 452 -21.46 -11.34 38.76
CA GLY A 452 -22.85 -11.08 39.17
C GLY A 452 -23.38 -9.69 38.78
N ARG A 453 -22.90 -9.11 37.68
CA ARG A 453 -23.32 -7.80 37.14
C ARG A 453 -24.50 -7.96 36.18
N THR A 454 -25.55 -7.16 36.33
CA THR A 454 -26.67 -7.09 35.36
C THR A 454 -26.64 -5.78 34.59
N PHE A 455 -26.87 -5.85 33.28
CA PHE A 455 -26.75 -4.73 32.35
C PHE A 455 -28.08 -4.52 31.61
N ASP A 456 -28.63 -3.31 31.67
CA ASP A 456 -29.77 -2.88 30.85
C ASP A 456 -29.29 -1.89 29.79
N THR A 457 -29.58 -2.18 28.52
CA THR A 457 -29.12 -1.39 27.36
C THR A 457 -30.27 -0.59 26.72
N GLU A 458 -30.11 0.72 26.56
CA GLU A 458 -30.99 1.57 25.74
C GLU A 458 -30.20 2.17 24.56
N SER A 459 -30.82 2.18 23.36
CA SER A 459 -30.28 2.82 22.16
C SER A 459 -31.29 3.75 21.49
N ASP A 460 -30.85 4.94 21.05
CA ASP A 460 -31.69 5.94 20.36
C ASP A 460 -31.49 5.91 18.83
N VAL A 461 -32.47 6.42 18.10
CA VAL A 461 -32.65 6.26 16.65
C VAL A 461 -31.88 7.29 15.82
N ASP A 462 -31.46 8.40 16.41
CA ASP A 462 -30.80 9.52 15.70
C ASP A 462 -29.27 9.60 15.94
N GLY A 463 -28.70 8.69 16.74
CA GLY A 463 -27.26 8.49 16.99
C GLY A 463 -27.02 7.20 17.77
N ALA A 464 -25.87 6.51 17.64
CA ALA A 464 -25.63 5.29 18.43
C ALA A 464 -25.17 5.68 19.84
N THR A 465 -26.12 6.15 20.63
CA THR A 465 -25.95 6.22 22.09
C THR A 465 -26.26 4.83 22.63
N LEU A 466 -25.26 4.17 23.19
CA LEU A 466 -25.42 2.96 23.99
C LEU A 466 -25.33 3.37 25.47
N ARG A 467 -26.48 3.37 26.15
CA ARG A 467 -26.51 3.55 27.60
C ARG A 467 -26.59 2.19 28.28
N VAL A 468 -25.72 1.97 29.25
CA VAL A 468 -25.63 0.72 30.03
C VAL A 468 -25.70 1.03 31.52
N ASP A 469 -26.81 0.67 32.15
CA ASP A 469 -26.95 0.73 33.61
C ASP A 469 -26.42 -0.56 34.25
N ILE A 470 -25.59 -0.43 35.28
CA ILE A 470 -24.90 -1.53 35.96
C ILE A 470 -25.42 -1.66 37.39
N GLU A 471 -26.04 -2.81 37.67
CA GLU A 471 -26.40 -3.21 39.04
C GLU A 471 -25.49 -4.32 39.55
N ARG A 472 -24.88 -4.11 40.72
CA ARG A 472 -24.00 -5.11 41.39
C ARG A 472 -24.75 -5.83 42.51
N GLN A 473 -24.64 -7.17 42.56
CA GLN A 473 -25.32 -8.02 43.56
C GLN A 473 -25.10 -7.65 45.04
N HIS A 474 -24.01 -6.94 45.38
CA HIS A 474 -23.64 -6.62 46.78
C HIS A 474 -23.92 -5.16 47.18
N GLY A 475 -24.70 -4.42 46.39
CA GLY A 475 -25.10 -3.04 46.67
C GLY A 475 -24.12 -2.04 46.07
N GLY A 476 -24.59 -1.33 45.05
CA GLY A 476 -23.85 -0.34 44.28
C GLY A 476 -24.51 -0.22 42.90
N GLU A 477 -24.97 0.98 42.58
CA GLU A 477 -25.53 1.34 41.27
C GLU A 477 -24.49 2.21 40.55
N GLY A 478 -24.23 1.89 39.30
CA GLY A 478 -23.37 2.68 38.43
C GLY A 478 -23.93 2.71 37.02
N THR A 479 -23.50 3.68 36.23
CA THR A 479 -23.96 3.86 34.84
C THR A 479 -22.75 4.09 33.95
N ILE A 480 -22.74 3.45 32.78
CA ILE A 480 -21.80 3.70 31.69
C ILE A 480 -22.61 4.10 30.46
N GLU A 481 -22.34 5.29 29.95
CA GLU A 481 -22.95 5.81 28.73
C GLU A 481 -21.87 5.95 27.67
N ILE A 482 -22.02 5.25 26.55
CA ILE A 482 -21.16 5.35 25.38
C ILE A 482 -21.96 6.07 24.30
N VAL A 483 -21.54 7.28 23.96
CA VAL A 483 -22.11 8.06 22.86
C VAL A 483 -21.14 7.97 21.68
N LEU A 484 -21.60 7.35 20.60
CA LEU A 484 -20.89 7.30 19.34
C LEU A 484 -21.63 8.17 18.33
N GLU A 485 -21.04 9.31 17.99
CA GLU A 485 -21.53 10.16 16.91
C GLU A 485 -20.72 9.87 15.64
N PRO A 486 -21.37 9.44 14.56
CA PRO A 486 -20.70 9.26 13.28
C PRO A 486 -20.27 10.60 12.68
N ASP A 487 -19.13 10.61 11.98
CA ASP A 487 -18.64 11.80 11.28
C ASP A 487 -19.64 12.21 10.17
N ASP A 488 -20.04 13.49 10.16
CA ASP A 488 -21.10 14.04 9.30
C ASP A 488 -22.43 13.24 9.31
N GLY A 489 -22.73 12.49 10.37
CA GLY A 489 -23.94 11.67 10.46
C GLY A 489 -23.86 10.33 9.68
N ILE A 490 -22.66 9.88 9.29
CA ILE A 490 -22.43 8.68 8.46
C ILE A 490 -21.39 7.74 9.11
N TRP A 491 -21.71 6.45 9.25
CA TRP A 491 -20.84 5.40 9.83
C TRP A 491 -19.65 4.95 8.97
N ASN A 492 -18.93 5.89 8.33
CA ASN A 492 -17.66 5.65 7.63
C ASN A 492 -16.45 6.20 8.41
N GLY A 493 -16.71 6.72 9.60
CA GLY A 493 -15.78 7.26 10.58
C GLY A 493 -16.58 7.68 11.82
N ILE A 494 -15.93 7.78 12.96
CA ILE A 494 -16.52 8.37 14.16
C ILE A 494 -16.17 9.85 14.16
N GLY A 495 -17.14 10.73 14.40
CA GLY A 495 -16.94 12.17 14.61
C GLY A 495 -16.78 12.51 16.09
N SER A 496 -17.48 11.79 16.97
CA SER A 496 -17.20 11.81 18.41
C SER A 496 -17.44 10.46 19.09
N LEU A 497 -16.58 10.13 20.06
CA LEU A 497 -16.69 8.98 20.95
C LEU A 497 -16.60 9.48 22.39
N GLU A 498 -17.71 9.50 23.11
CA GLU A 498 -17.74 9.95 24.50
C GLU A 498 -18.17 8.78 25.40
N VAL A 499 -17.37 8.50 26.43
CA VAL A 499 -17.69 7.50 27.44
C VAL A 499 -17.83 8.18 28.78
N THR A 500 -19.01 8.13 29.38
CA THR A 500 -19.26 8.65 30.72
C THR A 500 -19.56 7.50 31.66
N ALA A 501 -18.73 7.34 32.69
CA ALA A 501 -18.83 6.24 33.65
C ALA A 501 -18.98 6.81 35.07
N THR A 502 -20.08 6.48 35.75
CA THR A 502 -20.43 7.00 37.08
C THR A 502 -20.65 5.85 38.05
N GLY A 503 -19.93 5.82 39.18
CA GLY A 503 -20.16 4.83 40.25
C GLY A 503 -19.73 3.40 39.91
N VAL A 504 -18.89 3.24 38.88
CA VAL A 504 -18.37 1.96 38.37
C VAL A 504 -16.87 1.82 38.62
N ASP A 505 -16.28 0.66 38.35
CA ASP A 505 -14.82 0.48 38.34
C ASP A 505 -14.29 0.39 36.90
N LEU A 506 -12.98 0.31 36.74
CA LEU A 506 -12.36 0.26 35.41
C LEU A 506 -12.69 -1.05 34.68
N ASP A 507 -12.80 -2.17 35.39
CA ASP A 507 -13.14 -3.46 34.79
C ASP A 507 -14.56 -3.44 34.19
N ASP A 508 -15.49 -2.71 34.80
CA ASP A 508 -16.82 -2.45 34.23
C ASP A 508 -16.75 -1.63 32.94
N VAL A 509 -15.91 -0.59 32.89
CA VAL A 509 -15.71 0.24 31.68
C VAL A 509 -15.20 -0.60 30.51
N PHE A 510 -14.21 -1.47 30.76
CA PHE A 510 -13.65 -2.33 29.72
C PHE A 510 -14.60 -3.44 29.27
N TYR A 511 -15.40 -3.98 30.18
CA TYR A 511 -16.41 -4.98 29.83
C TYR A 511 -17.52 -4.39 28.95
N VAL A 512 -18.02 -3.20 29.30
CA VAL A 512 -19.02 -2.50 28.49
C VAL A 512 -18.43 -2.08 27.13
N TRP A 513 -17.15 -1.72 27.09
CA TRP A 513 -16.43 -1.45 25.86
C TRP A 513 -16.40 -2.66 24.91
N ASP A 514 -16.15 -3.87 25.44
CA ASP A 514 -16.13 -5.10 24.64
C ASP A 514 -17.50 -5.41 24.00
N ILE A 515 -18.57 -5.20 24.76
CA ILE A 515 -19.96 -5.34 24.27
C ILE A 515 -20.24 -4.34 23.15
N ALA A 516 -19.91 -3.06 23.39
CA ALA A 516 -20.13 -1.98 22.42
C ALA A 516 -19.33 -2.21 21.13
N ALA A 517 -18.06 -2.62 21.27
CA ALA A 517 -17.19 -2.91 20.14
C ALA A 517 -17.73 -4.07 19.31
N THR A 518 -18.17 -5.15 19.96
CA THR A 518 -18.76 -6.32 19.30
C THR A 518 -20.01 -5.94 18.50
N ASP A 519 -20.94 -5.22 19.12
CA ASP A 519 -22.19 -4.79 18.49
C ASP A 519 -21.94 -3.86 17.28
N VAL A 520 -21.00 -2.93 17.40
CA VAL A 520 -20.62 -2.03 16.30
C VAL A 520 -19.92 -2.79 15.16
N ILE A 521 -19.04 -3.74 15.46
CA ILE A 521 -18.39 -4.60 14.45
C ILE A 521 -19.43 -5.42 13.70
N GLU A 522 -20.36 -6.05 14.40
CA GLU A 522 -21.42 -6.89 13.80
C GLU A 522 -22.31 -6.09 12.84
N ARG A 523 -22.70 -4.86 13.22
CA ARG A 523 -23.54 -3.98 12.40
C ARG A 523 -22.83 -3.45 11.17
N THR A 524 -21.55 -3.08 11.33
CA THR A 524 -20.80 -2.40 10.27
C THR A 524 -20.10 -3.38 9.32
N ARG A 525 -19.98 -4.66 9.72
CA ARG A 525 -19.28 -5.74 9.00
C ARG A 525 -17.80 -5.44 8.73
N TYR A 526 -17.21 -4.56 9.52
CA TYR A 526 -15.76 -4.42 9.62
C TYR A 526 -15.16 -5.58 10.40
N GLU A 527 -13.85 -5.75 10.32
CA GLU A 527 -13.18 -6.82 11.05
C GLU A 527 -12.84 -6.42 12.47
N LYS A 528 -12.56 -5.14 12.69
CA LYS A 528 -12.19 -4.60 13.99
C LYS A 528 -12.91 -3.29 14.25
N PHE A 529 -13.15 -2.98 15.52
CA PHE A 529 -13.76 -1.72 15.94
C PHE A 529 -12.94 -0.52 15.46
N ILE A 530 -11.62 -0.65 15.48
CA ILE A 530 -10.70 0.35 14.93
C ILE A 530 -10.93 0.65 13.44
N ASP A 531 -11.37 -0.32 12.64
CA ASP A 531 -11.66 -0.08 11.22
C ASP A 531 -12.90 0.82 11.04
N VAL A 532 -13.79 0.87 12.04
CA VAL A 532 -14.97 1.75 12.10
C VAL A 532 -14.58 3.14 12.57
N VAL A 533 -13.66 3.23 13.54
CA VAL A 533 -13.13 4.51 14.04
C VAL A 533 -12.20 5.18 13.03
N GLY A 534 -11.79 4.44 12.00
CA GLY A 534 -10.93 4.89 10.91
C GLY A 534 -9.45 4.66 11.25
N HIS A 535 -8.75 3.90 10.40
CA HIS A 535 -7.30 3.82 10.49
C HIS A 535 -6.59 3.86 9.13
N TYR A 536 -5.39 4.46 9.15
CA TYR A 536 -4.40 4.66 8.08
C TYR A 536 -4.53 5.84 7.08
N SER A 537 -5.53 6.71 7.14
CA SER A 537 -5.69 7.76 6.09
C SER A 537 -5.66 9.23 6.51
N THR A 538 -5.52 9.57 7.79
CA THR A 538 -5.40 10.99 8.19
C THR A 538 -4.48 11.15 9.40
N THR A 539 -3.45 11.98 9.25
CA THR A 539 -2.62 12.54 10.34
C THR A 539 -3.39 13.50 11.26
N ARG A 540 -4.72 13.53 11.14
CA ARG A 540 -5.66 14.04 12.13
C ARG A 540 -6.70 12.98 12.38
N LEU A 541 -6.81 12.55 13.64
CA LEU A 541 -8.07 12.05 14.16
C LEU A 541 -8.98 13.29 14.20
N ASP A 542 -9.69 13.61 13.11
CA ASP A 542 -10.69 14.69 13.07
C ASP A 542 -11.96 14.29 13.85
N TYR A 543 -11.78 13.52 14.93
CA TYR A 543 -12.83 13.10 15.85
C TYR A 543 -12.44 13.40 17.27
N SER A 544 -13.41 13.80 18.08
CA SER A 544 -13.20 13.98 19.51
C SER A 544 -13.42 12.66 20.23
N SER A 545 -12.53 12.31 21.15
CA SER A 545 -12.82 11.24 22.10
C SER A 545 -12.58 11.67 23.53
N SER A 546 -13.39 11.14 24.44
CA SER A 546 -13.27 11.40 25.87
C SER A 546 -13.75 10.20 26.68
N LEU A 547 -13.12 10.00 27.82
CA LEU A 547 -13.61 9.17 28.91
C LEU A 547 -13.71 10.05 30.16
N GLU A 548 -14.90 10.15 30.72
CA GLU A 548 -15.15 10.82 32.00
C GLU A 548 -15.47 9.78 33.08
N LEU A 549 -14.60 9.67 34.08
CA LEU A 549 -14.79 8.78 35.23
C LEU A 549 -15.24 9.58 36.44
N THR A 550 -16.46 9.35 36.90
CA THR A 550 -17.07 10.01 38.08
C THR A 550 -17.31 9.01 39.20
N GLY A 551 -16.81 9.31 40.41
CA GLY A 551 -16.93 8.39 41.55
C GLY A 551 -15.93 7.23 41.54
N VAL A 552 -14.99 7.22 40.59
CA VAL A 552 -13.79 6.36 40.57
C VAL A 552 -12.67 7.07 41.35
N ASP A 553 -11.84 6.32 42.09
CA ASP A 553 -10.68 6.88 42.78
C ASP A 553 -9.76 7.61 41.78
N ALA A 554 -9.32 8.82 42.09
CA ALA A 554 -8.52 9.67 41.20
C ALA A 554 -7.03 9.26 41.17
N GLY A 555 -6.77 7.96 41.32
CA GLY A 555 -5.44 7.35 41.24
C GLY A 555 -4.75 7.60 39.90
N LEU A 556 -3.45 7.31 39.82
CA LEU A 556 -2.68 7.58 38.61
C LEU A 556 -3.20 6.82 37.38
N VAL A 557 -3.65 5.58 37.56
CA VAL A 557 -4.12 4.74 36.46
C VAL A 557 -5.39 5.31 35.80
N PRO A 558 -6.48 5.63 36.54
CA PRO A 558 -7.63 6.38 36.01
C PRO A 558 -7.26 7.70 35.32
N ARG A 559 -6.31 8.47 35.88
CA ARG A 559 -5.85 9.73 35.26
C ARG A 559 -5.09 9.50 33.94
N THR A 560 -4.28 8.45 33.89
CA THR A 560 -3.53 8.03 32.69
C THR A 560 -4.49 7.52 31.61
N LEU A 561 -5.51 6.77 32.00
CA LEU A 561 -6.57 6.31 31.11
C LEU A 561 -7.37 7.49 30.52
N GLN A 562 -7.84 8.43 31.36
CA GLN A 562 -8.51 9.65 30.87
C GLN A 562 -7.60 10.48 29.96
N PHE A 563 -6.29 10.51 30.24
CA PHE A 563 -5.34 11.21 29.39
C PHE A 563 -5.24 10.61 27.99
N PHE A 564 -5.04 9.30 27.88
CA PHE A 564 -4.95 8.65 26.57
C PHE A 564 -6.31 8.44 25.90
N SER A 565 -7.43 8.51 26.63
CA SER A 565 -8.77 8.48 26.03
C SER A 565 -9.08 9.67 25.10
N ARG A 566 -8.22 10.69 25.07
CA ARG A 566 -8.34 11.83 24.17
C ARG A 566 -7.58 11.54 22.89
N ALA A 567 -8.28 11.56 21.76
CA ALA A 567 -7.71 11.39 20.43
C ALA A 567 -6.51 12.33 20.19
N SER A 568 -6.57 13.57 20.71
CA SER A 568 -5.48 14.55 20.62
C SER A 568 -4.17 14.14 21.31
N ASN A 569 -4.24 13.19 22.25
CA ASN A 569 -3.09 12.66 22.99
C ASN A 569 -2.64 11.30 22.44
N CYS A 570 -3.34 10.77 21.43
CA CYS A 570 -2.95 9.56 20.69
C CYS A 570 -2.16 9.97 19.44
N ASN A 571 -1.36 9.05 18.89
CA ASN A 571 -0.42 9.35 17.78
C ASN A 571 0.56 10.50 18.09
N THR A 572 0.71 10.85 19.37
CA THR A 572 1.69 11.82 19.87
C THR A 572 2.71 11.09 20.73
N GLU A 573 3.98 11.28 20.41
CA GLU A 573 5.08 10.72 21.20
C GLU A 573 5.33 11.58 22.43
N PHE A 574 5.47 10.94 23.58
CA PHE A 574 5.83 11.60 24.83
C PHE A 574 7.07 10.97 25.46
N THR A 575 7.90 11.80 26.08
CA THR A 575 8.86 11.33 27.08
C THR A 575 8.15 11.08 28.41
N LEU A 576 8.75 10.24 29.27
CA LEU A 576 8.20 10.00 30.62
C LEU A 576 8.21 11.28 31.48
N ASP A 577 9.16 12.20 31.26
CA ASP A 577 9.18 13.51 31.94
C ASP A 577 8.00 14.41 31.51
N GLU A 578 7.61 14.37 30.24
CA GLU A 578 6.44 15.09 29.73
C GLU A 578 5.15 14.53 30.30
N LEU A 579 5.01 13.20 30.33
CA LEU A 579 3.86 12.54 30.94
C LEU A 579 3.80 12.80 32.45
N GLY A 580 4.94 12.73 33.15
CA GLY A 580 5.01 12.97 34.59
C GLY A 580 4.60 14.38 34.99
N ARG A 581 4.95 15.38 34.17
CA ARG A 581 4.45 16.75 34.37
C ARG A 581 2.95 16.88 34.13
N GLN A 582 2.41 16.20 33.12
CA GLN A 582 0.99 16.29 32.77
C GLN A 582 0.10 15.50 33.74
N LEU A 583 0.58 14.35 34.20
CA LEU A 583 -0.13 13.44 35.09
C LEU A 583 0.25 13.63 36.56
N ASN A 584 1.17 14.54 36.88
CA ASN A 584 1.70 14.76 38.23
C ASN A 584 2.08 13.42 38.90
N ALA A 585 3.05 12.74 38.31
CA ALA A 585 3.52 11.42 38.69
C ALA A 585 5.03 11.30 38.47
N THR A 586 5.66 10.46 39.29
CA THR A 586 7.06 10.08 39.11
C THR A 586 7.23 9.08 37.97
N HIS A 587 8.46 8.93 37.49
CA HIS A 587 8.80 7.97 36.44
C HIS A 587 8.37 6.54 36.79
N GLU A 588 8.64 6.08 38.01
CA GLU A 588 8.29 4.74 38.50
C GLU A 588 6.77 4.52 38.49
N GLU A 589 6.01 5.48 39.01
CA GLU A 589 4.55 5.40 39.03
C GLU A 589 3.94 5.39 37.62
N LEU A 590 4.53 6.12 36.65
CA LEU A 590 4.09 6.12 35.25
C LEU A 590 4.33 4.79 34.55
N VAL A 591 5.49 4.17 34.77
CA VAL A 591 5.81 2.85 34.19
C VAL A 591 4.78 1.82 34.65
N ASP A 592 4.44 1.82 35.94
CA ASP A 592 3.41 0.93 36.48
C ASP A 592 2.01 1.22 35.94
N ALA A 593 1.68 2.49 35.69
CA ALA A 593 0.39 2.85 35.08
C ALA A 593 0.31 2.42 33.62
N LEU A 594 1.36 2.64 32.83
CA LEU A 594 1.45 2.21 31.43
C LEU A 594 1.40 0.69 31.30
N ARG A 595 2.07 -0.02 32.21
CA ARG A 595 2.02 -1.49 32.29
C ARG A 595 0.59 -1.99 32.51
N GLN A 596 -0.18 -1.34 33.38
CA GLN A 596 -1.59 -1.67 33.61
C GLN A 596 -2.48 -1.38 32.39
N LEU A 597 -2.32 -0.21 31.75
CA LEU A 597 -3.07 0.12 30.52
C LEU A 597 -2.79 -0.89 29.40
N ARG A 598 -1.54 -1.32 29.24
CA ARG A 598 -1.18 -2.36 28.27
C ARG A 598 -1.75 -3.73 28.64
N GLY A 599 -1.81 -4.07 29.93
CA GLY A 599 -2.53 -5.24 30.43
C GLY A 599 -4.03 -5.20 30.09
N TRP A 600 -4.60 -4.01 29.99
CA TRP A 600 -5.94 -3.75 29.48
C TRP A 600 -6.00 -3.52 27.97
N ARG A 601 -4.96 -3.92 27.23
CA ARG A 601 -4.90 -3.97 25.76
C ARG A 601 -4.84 -2.62 25.04
N TYR A 602 -4.41 -1.55 25.70
CA TYR A 602 -4.02 -0.34 24.96
C TYR A 602 -2.79 -0.60 24.09
N GLU A 603 -2.82 -0.13 22.84
CA GLU A 603 -1.66 -0.17 21.95
C GLU A 603 -0.65 0.92 22.35
N LEU A 604 0.22 0.56 23.29
CA LEU A 604 1.32 1.39 23.76
C LEU A 604 2.64 0.94 23.11
N ARG A 605 3.22 1.82 22.30
CA ARG A 605 4.48 1.63 21.60
C ARG A 605 5.64 2.26 22.37
N THR A 606 6.73 1.51 22.49
CA THR A 606 8.02 1.91 23.04
C THR A 606 9.12 1.33 22.13
N PRO A 607 10.39 1.74 22.28
CA PRO A 607 11.50 1.12 21.54
C PRO A 607 11.60 -0.40 21.72
N ALA A 608 11.14 -0.93 22.86
CA ALA A 608 11.12 -2.37 23.14
C ALA A 608 9.97 -3.10 22.42
N THR A 609 8.89 -2.40 22.08
CA THR A 609 7.71 -3.00 21.43
C THR A 609 7.59 -2.67 19.95
N HIS A 610 8.37 -1.71 19.44
CA HIS A 610 8.36 -1.31 18.04
C HIS A 610 9.70 -0.68 17.62
N GLU A 611 10.42 -1.30 16.67
CA GLU A 611 11.80 -0.96 16.32
C GLU A 611 12.01 0.47 15.81
N THR A 612 10.99 1.08 15.21
CA THR A 612 11.05 2.46 14.69
C THR A 612 10.78 3.54 15.76
N MET A 613 10.50 3.17 17.02
CA MET A 613 10.20 4.14 18.08
C MET A 613 11.49 4.78 18.65
N PRO A 614 11.54 6.12 18.80
CA PRO A 614 12.71 6.78 19.38
C PRO A 614 12.98 6.38 20.84
N GLU A 615 14.26 6.24 21.22
CA GLU A 615 14.67 5.92 22.59
C GLU A 615 14.03 6.84 23.65
N GLY A 616 13.51 6.24 24.73
CA GLY A 616 12.95 6.97 25.86
C GLY A 616 11.58 7.63 25.62
N LYS A 617 10.95 7.33 24.47
CA LYS A 617 9.59 7.78 24.15
C LYS A 617 8.56 6.66 24.29
N VAL A 618 7.33 7.06 24.57
CA VAL A 618 6.13 6.22 24.54
C VAL A 618 5.09 6.88 23.65
N LEU A 619 4.33 6.06 22.95
CA LEU A 619 3.23 6.46 22.09
C LEU A 619 2.02 5.59 22.38
N CYS A 620 0.84 6.19 22.53
CA CYS A 620 -0.43 5.47 22.51
C CYS A 620 -1.06 5.63 21.12
N THR A 621 -1.32 4.52 20.44
CA THR A 621 -1.84 4.59 19.06
C THR A 621 -3.31 5.00 19.01
N TYR A 622 -4.11 4.55 20.00
CA TYR A 622 -5.56 4.77 20.04
C TYR A 622 -6.10 5.18 21.41
N PRO A 623 -7.25 5.89 21.45
CA PRO A 623 -7.88 6.29 22.70
C PRO A 623 -8.64 5.18 23.43
N PHE A 624 -8.66 3.98 22.88
CA PHE A 624 -9.36 2.81 23.42
C PHE A 624 -8.51 1.54 23.28
N PRO A 625 -8.80 0.49 24.05
CA PRO A 625 -8.08 -0.77 23.96
C PRO A 625 -8.34 -1.51 22.62
N ASP A 626 -7.30 -2.13 22.06
CA ASP A 626 -7.40 -3.02 20.90
C ASP A 626 -7.84 -4.42 21.34
N MET A 627 -9.03 -4.83 20.91
CA MET A 627 -9.68 -6.07 21.36
C MET A 627 -9.41 -7.27 20.44
N ASN A 628 -8.40 -7.19 19.58
CA ASN A 628 -8.02 -8.27 18.65
C ASN A 628 -7.44 -9.52 19.37
N GLU A 629 -7.90 -10.71 18.97
CA GLU A 629 -7.44 -12.01 19.50
C GLU A 629 -5.92 -12.24 19.35
N ARG A 630 -5.25 -11.65 18.35
CA ARG A 630 -3.77 -11.72 18.21
C ARG A 630 -3.00 -10.86 19.21
N SER A 631 -3.62 -9.81 19.74
CA SER A 631 -3.02 -8.94 20.77
C SER A 631 -2.82 -9.66 22.10
N HIS A 632 -3.36 -10.89 22.23
CA HIS A 632 -3.15 -11.78 23.37
C HIS A 632 -1.70 -12.28 23.53
N PHE A 633 -0.87 -12.27 22.47
CA PHE A 633 0.43 -12.95 22.48
C PHE A 633 1.66 -12.07 22.79
N ASP A 634 1.55 -10.74 22.73
CA ASP A 634 2.66 -9.80 23.01
C ASP A 634 2.55 -9.08 24.37
N SER A 635 1.70 -9.59 25.26
CA SER A 635 1.50 -9.03 26.61
C SER A 635 2.66 -9.30 27.58
N GLU A 636 3.64 -10.13 27.18
CA GLU A 636 4.84 -10.46 27.97
C GLU A 636 6.11 -9.67 27.58
N ILE A 637 6.09 -8.81 26.54
CA ILE A 637 7.28 -8.01 26.20
C ILE A 637 7.43 -6.89 27.22
N GLU A 638 8.30 -7.10 28.19
CA GLU A 638 8.72 -6.22 29.28
C GLU A 638 8.94 -4.75 28.84
N LEU A 639 8.38 -3.79 29.59
CA LEU A 639 8.64 -2.34 29.43
C LEU A 639 10.05 -1.94 29.93
N ASP A 640 10.94 -2.91 30.15
CA ASP A 640 12.22 -2.79 30.85
C ASP A 640 13.17 -1.76 30.24
N ALA A 641 13.06 -1.47 28.94
CA ALA A 641 13.81 -0.40 28.28
C ALA A 641 13.50 1.01 28.83
N LEU A 642 12.35 1.20 29.48
CA LEU A 642 11.97 2.45 30.15
C LEU A 642 12.52 2.55 31.58
N GLU A 643 12.97 1.45 32.20
CA GLU A 643 13.49 1.44 33.57
C GLU A 643 14.97 1.92 33.63
N THR A 644 15.70 1.82 32.52
CA THR A 644 17.11 2.21 32.43
C THR A 644 17.36 3.67 32.06
N ARG A 645 16.94 4.65 32.87
CA ARG A 645 17.61 5.97 32.97
C ARG A 645 17.42 6.59 34.35
N THR A 646 18.29 6.22 35.30
CA THR A 646 18.68 7.07 36.43
C THR A 646 20.14 7.46 36.27
N ASN A 647 20.37 8.72 35.91
CA ASN A 647 21.42 9.56 36.47
C ASN A 647 21.04 11.03 36.32
#